data_AF-A0A1G0ZD16-F1
#
_entry.id   AF-A0A1G0ZD16-F1
#
_cell.length_a   1.000
_cell.length_b   1.000
_cell.length_c   1.000
_cell.angle_alpha   90.00
_cell.angle_beta   90.00
_cell.angle_gamma   90.00
#
_symmetry.space_group_name_H-M   'P 1'
#
loop_
_entity.id
_entity.type
_entity.pdbx_description
1 polymer ?
#
loop_
_entity_poly.entity_id
_entity_poly.type
_entity_poly.pdbx_seq_one_letter_code
_entity_poly.pdbx_strand_id
1 'polypeptide(L)'
;MKIIYSGTQENAYKIAAETFAEYWEKITGSRPDVEAATDNRLPEGEIVLIGSDAANPLTHQLVKRRVIGRFGIRYGSDDYQLLSVVEDGRNILVVAGGCGRSTIYGVYDFFRLRGKLEYFWDGDIFHHRGPLDITNLNKTEKPHFKYRGLRYFAHRGAHRFFPEMWNLEEWQKEIDWALKKRFNLFMMRIGTDDLFQRAFGLPYPPEDKIDPDDPKLPHPRTALWPLKHRGEMREQVLSYARERGFVHPEDTGTMSHWYTPAPSSFFEKHPNLPMLGGEKTPWYAQKNVAVWDIETDRAVELYWRLTETHIREFGGGQPRMFHTIGLAERLYGNTEDENLQLKLYTLRRTQEQIRKHYPDTPLLIAGWDLAMWWKSHDVKALCDELDPSKTILFDYNADQGGRNTYREYETYKRFPWIFGMLHCLAFNNEMRGNYKMLGDRLKEASSDEKCLGFLLWPELSHSDTFILEFLAEKGWSPERLSEGELVDDFCARRYPHDLRKAWREIWWRSTRLLRLVQWGEGEWPVSGFDLEFHHRLLESEQFCDLTPERMAYYKARYEEVKQELSYMGGVLNAMAKLLPQTYENEQMRRDIIDITRAAANLALRTFFMAHCVRLDAWRSNRCGKSEIKISEDIIRKTFTLLADLLEQNDDFSLALSMERLKKSHPVHPETERLLKENASCSYCRNQTYEVVRHIYLPEMDCYFKKLNTKLEKDDKSPFLAFERDSDGKGTVAGFCELPVSKMKKEIGDHFLETPFSEMGFVRGPSQENLASILAGFKENLNAYLDIGGLP
;
A
#
# COMPACT_ATOMS: atom_id res chain seq x y z
N MET A 1 -41.72 -1.42 3.45
CA MET A 1 -40.97 -0.80 2.34
C MET A 1 -40.51 -1.90 1.41
N LYS A 2 -40.53 -1.67 0.09
CA LYS A 2 -40.00 -2.61 -0.91
C LYS A 2 -38.82 -2.01 -1.68
N ILE A 3 -37.83 -2.82 -1.99
CA ILE A 3 -36.66 -2.45 -2.80
C ILE A 3 -36.73 -3.22 -4.11
N ILE A 4 -36.84 -2.51 -5.24
CA ILE A 4 -37.02 -3.11 -6.55
C ILE A 4 -35.79 -2.84 -7.43
N TYR A 5 -35.20 -3.90 -7.96
CA TYR A 5 -34.10 -3.85 -8.93
C TYR A 5 -34.49 -4.56 -10.24
N SER A 6 -33.66 -4.46 -11.27
CA SER A 6 -33.89 -5.19 -12.52
C SER A 6 -33.19 -6.55 -12.53
N GLY A 7 -33.95 -7.63 -12.70
CA GLY A 7 -33.40 -9.01 -12.73
C GLY A 7 -32.66 -9.39 -14.02
N THR A 8 -32.67 -8.53 -15.05
CA THR A 8 -32.05 -8.80 -16.36
C THR A 8 -30.75 -8.03 -16.60
N GLN A 9 -30.35 -7.17 -15.66
CA GLN A 9 -29.16 -6.34 -15.74
C GLN A 9 -27.96 -6.98 -15.03
N GLU A 10 -26.80 -6.32 -15.06
CA GLU A 10 -25.60 -6.77 -14.34
C GLU A 10 -25.85 -7.00 -12.84
N ASN A 11 -25.12 -7.97 -12.26
CA ASN A 11 -25.31 -8.39 -10.86
C ASN A 11 -25.12 -7.24 -9.85
N ALA A 12 -24.35 -6.20 -10.19
CA ALA A 12 -24.15 -5.02 -9.35
C ALA A 12 -25.47 -4.32 -8.95
N TYR A 13 -26.53 -4.35 -9.76
CA TYR A 13 -27.83 -3.77 -9.35
C TYR A 13 -28.53 -4.61 -8.28
N LYS A 14 -28.43 -5.95 -8.36
CA LYS A 14 -28.92 -6.84 -7.31
C LYS A 14 -28.14 -6.62 -6.01
N ILE A 15 -26.81 -6.54 -6.11
CA ILE A 15 -25.93 -6.26 -4.97
C ILE A 15 -26.28 -4.91 -4.33
N ALA A 16 -26.55 -3.87 -5.11
CA ALA A 16 -26.99 -2.58 -4.58
C ALA A 16 -28.30 -2.70 -3.79
N ALA A 17 -29.27 -3.46 -4.28
CA ALA A 17 -30.55 -3.69 -3.61
C ALA A 17 -30.39 -4.46 -2.30
N GLU A 18 -29.60 -5.54 -2.31
CA GLU A 18 -29.30 -6.36 -1.14
C GLU A 18 -28.52 -5.57 -0.09
N THR A 19 -27.54 -4.78 -0.53
CA THR A 19 -26.78 -3.85 0.33
C THR A 19 -27.72 -2.83 0.97
N PHE A 20 -28.68 -2.28 0.20
CA PHE A 20 -29.65 -1.34 0.76
C PHE A 20 -30.48 -2.00 1.86
N ALA A 21 -30.99 -3.21 1.64
CA ALA A 21 -31.75 -3.94 2.65
C ALA A 21 -30.92 -4.25 3.90
N GLU A 22 -29.67 -4.67 3.73
CA GLU A 22 -28.76 -5.01 4.82
C GLU A 22 -28.45 -3.81 5.73
N TYR A 23 -28.08 -2.67 5.14
CA TYR A 23 -27.78 -1.48 5.94
C TYR A 23 -29.03 -0.87 6.56
N TRP A 24 -30.17 -0.94 5.88
CA TRP A 24 -31.45 -0.56 6.46
C TRP A 24 -31.78 -1.42 7.69
N GLU A 25 -31.61 -2.74 7.62
CA GLU A 25 -31.79 -3.66 8.75
C GLU A 25 -30.83 -3.34 9.90
N LYS A 26 -29.53 -3.15 9.61
CA LYS A 26 -28.52 -2.82 10.61
C LYS A 26 -28.82 -1.51 11.38
N ILE A 27 -29.54 -0.57 10.77
CA ILE A 27 -29.87 0.73 11.37
C ILE A 27 -31.25 0.71 12.04
N THR A 28 -32.26 0.13 11.39
CA THR A 28 -33.67 0.21 11.80
C THR A 28 -34.16 -1.01 12.57
N GLY A 29 -33.46 -2.15 12.46
CA GLY A 29 -33.86 -3.45 13.02
C GLY A 29 -34.89 -4.22 12.19
N SER A 30 -35.30 -3.72 11.02
CA SER A 30 -36.26 -4.40 10.13
C SER A 30 -35.66 -4.52 8.73
N ARG A 31 -35.74 -5.71 8.11
CA ARG A 31 -35.24 -5.94 6.75
C ARG A 31 -36.34 -5.66 5.72
N PRO A 32 -36.14 -4.73 4.76
CA PRO A 32 -37.07 -4.53 3.66
C PRO A 32 -37.06 -5.70 2.68
N ASP A 33 -38.18 -5.92 1.99
CA ASP A 33 -38.28 -6.94 0.94
C ASP A 33 -37.53 -6.49 -0.31
N VAL A 34 -36.68 -7.37 -0.85
CA VAL A 34 -35.93 -7.15 -2.10
C VAL A 34 -36.53 -8.00 -3.20
N GLU A 35 -37.03 -7.37 -4.26
CA GLU A 35 -37.71 -8.04 -5.36
C GLU A 35 -37.12 -7.60 -6.71
N ALA A 36 -37.00 -8.53 -7.66
CA ALA A 36 -36.73 -8.17 -9.04
C ALA A 36 -38.02 -7.63 -9.68
N ALA A 37 -37.90 -6.63 -10.55
CA ALA A 37 -39.04 -6.12 -11.31
C ALA A 37 -39.60 -7.22 -12.22
N THR A 38 -40.82 -7.68 -11.94
CA THR A 38 -41.52 -8.72 -12.71
C THR A 38 -42.55 -8.14 -13.67
N ASP A 39 -43.09 -6.95 -13.38
CA ASP A 39 -44.01 -6.21 -14.22
C ASP A 39 -43.73 -4.70 -14.17
N ASN A 40 -44.57 -3.91 -14.86
CA ASN A 40 -44.46 -2.45 -14.91
C ASN A 40 -45.34 -1.75 -13.86
N ARG A 41 -45.73 -2.43 -12.77
CA ARG A 41 -46.62 -1.90 -11.74
C ARG A 41 -45.83 -1.58 -10.47
N LEU A 42 -46.01 -0.37 -9.96
CA LEU A 42 -45.43 0.02 -8.67
C LEU A 42 -46.13 -0.75 -7.53
N PRO A 43 -45.39 -1.36 -6.60
CA PRO A 43 -45.97 -1.98 -5.41
C PRO A 43 -46.61 -0.94 -4.47
N GLU A 44 -47.38 -1.41 -3.49
CA GLU A 44 -47.93 -0.56 -2.44
C GLU A 44 -46.88 -0.19 -1.38
N GLY A 45 -47.08 0.95 -0.70
CA GLY A 45 -46.21 1.44 0.37
C GLY A 45 -45.01 2.26 -0.14
N GLU A 46 -44.00 2.41 0.73
CA GLU A 46 -42.73 3.07 0.40
C GLU A 46 -41.85 2.18 -0.48
N ILE A 47 -41.25 2.79 -1.49
CA ILE A 47 -40.53 2.08 -2.56
C ILE A 47 -39.14 2.67 -2.73
N VAL A 48 -38.14 1.80 -2.86
CA VAL A 48 -36.80 2.15 -3.34
C VAL A 48 -36.60 1.48 -4.70
N LEU A 49 -36.35 2.28 -5.74
CA LEU A 49 -36.01 1.80 -7.07
C LEU A 49 -34.50 1.88 -7.27
N ILE A 50 -33.90 0.73 -7.56
CA ILE A 50 -32.46 0.58 -7.79
C ILE A 50 -32.21 0.60 -9.30
N GLY A 51 -31.50 1.61 -9.77
CA GLY A 51 -31.16 1.81 -11.19
C GLY A 51 -31.88 3.00 -11.84
N SER A 52 -31.21 3.59 -12.84
CA SER A 52 -31.76 4.65 -13.70
C SER A 52 -32.86 4.11 -14.62
N ASP A 53 -33.47 4.97 -15.44
CA ASP A 53 -34.47 4.59 -16.44
C ASP A 53 -33.94 3.63 -17.51
N ALA A 54 -32.62 3.60 -17.75
CA ALA A 54 -32.00 2.63 -18.64
C ALA A 54 -31.88 1.23 -18.01
N ALA A 55 -31.79 1.17 -16.68
CA ALA A 55 -31.54 -0.08 -15.95
C ALA A 55 -32.81 -0.68 -15.33
N ASN A 56 -33.72 0.17 -14.82
CA ASN A 56 -34.91 -0.24 -14.09
C ASN A 56 -36.19 0.18 -14.82
N PRO A 57 -37.05 -0.78 -15.24
CA PRO A 57 -38.25 -0.48 -16.02
C PRO A 57 -39.29 0.36 -15.24
N LEU A 58 -39.36 0.23 -13.91
CA LEU A 58 -40.26 1.06 -13.10
C LEU A 58 -39.76 2.51 -13.03
N THR A 59 -38.44 2.72 -12.93
CA THR A 59 -37.84 4.05 -13.06
C THR A 59 -38.17 4.66 -14.42
N HIS A 60 -38.11 3.87 -15.50
CA HIS A 60 -38.51 4.32 -16.83
C HIS A 60 -39.99 4.72 -16.91
N GLN A 61 -40.91 4.02 -16.24
CA GLN A 61 -42.33 4.43 -16.21
C GLN A 61 -42.51 5.80 -15.57
N LEU A 62 -41.78 6.10 -14.50
CA LEU A 62 -41.82 7.42 -13.84
C LEU A 62 -41.31 8.54 -14.77
N VAL A 63 -40.27 8.27 -15.56
CA VAL A 63 -39.79 9.19 -16.60
C VAL A 63 -40.81 9.36 -17.72
N LYS A 64 -41.40 8.26 -18.21
CA LYS A 64 -42.42 8.27 -19.27
C LYS A 64 -43.65 9.09 -18.89
N ARG A 65 -44.07 9.03 -17.63
CA ARG A 65 -45.19 9.81 -17.05
C ARG A 65 -44.80 11.25 -16.70
N ARG A 66 -43.52 11.62 -16.84
CA ARG A 66 -42.94 12.93 -16.49
C ARG A 66 -42.99 13.26 -14.99
N VAL A 67 -43.08 12.25 -14.13
CA VAL A 67 -42.91 12.38 -12.68
C VAL A 67 -41.45 12.69 -12.38
N ILE A 68 -40.56 11.97 -13.05
CA ILE A 68 -39.13 12.28 -13.12
C ILE A 68 -38.87 12.96 -14.45
N GLY A 69 -38.13 14.07 -14.42
CA GLY A 69 -37.63 14.72 -15.62
C GLY A 69 -36.46 13.95 -16.22
N ARG A 70 -35.28 14.57 -16.26
CA ARG A 70 -34.03 13.94 -16.68
C ARG A 70 -33.12 13.74 -15.48
N PHE A 71 -32.42 12.60 -15.43
CA PHE A 71 -31.36 12.39 -14.45
C PHE A 71 -30.13 13.25 -14.75
N GLY A 72 -29.46 13.70 -13.69
CA GLY A 72 -28.23 14.50 -13.74
C GLY A 72 -26.95 13.70 -14.02
N ILE A 73 -27.06 12.45 -14.47
CA ILE A 73 -25.98 11.47 -14.59
C ILE A 73 -25.52 11.27 -16.04
N ARG A 74 -24.27 10.83 -16.24
CA ARG A 74 -23.79 10.28 -17.52
C ARG A 74 -23.90 8.75 -17.49
N TYR A 75 -24.59 8.16 -18.48
CA TYR A 75 -24.67 6.70 -18.62
C TYR A 75 -23.29 6.10 -18.94
N GLY A 76 -23.00 4.93 -18.37
CA GLY A 76 -21.70 4.27 -18.46
C GLY A 76 -20.60 4.90 -17.59
N SER A 77 -20.92 5.91 -16.78
CA SER A 77 -19.98 6.57 -15.86
C SER A 77 -20.23 6.19 -14.40
N ASP A 78 -19.41 6.73 -13.51
CA ASP A 78 -19.56 6.60 -12.06
C ASP A 78 -20.45 7.67 -11.41
N ASP A 79 -21.13 8.50 -12.23
CA ASP A 79 -22.12 9.46 -11.74
C ASP A 79 -23.30 8.73 -11.08
N TYR A 80 -23.89 9.32 -10.03
CA TYR A 80 -25.13 8.81 -9.46
C TYR A 80 -26.03 9.93 -8.93
N GLN A 81 -27.32 9.64 -8.79
CA GLN A 81 -28.32 10.55 -8.25
C GLN A 81 -29.26 9.82 -7.27
N LEU A 82 -29.47 10.44 -6.11
CA LEU A 82 -30.50 10.09 -5.14
C LEU A 82 -31.69 11.03 -5.34
N LEU A 83 -32.83 10.51 -5.77
CA LEU A 83 -34.01 11.30 -6.11
C LEU A 83 -35.27 10.74 -5.44
N SER A 84 -35.87 11.52 -4.56
CA SER A 84 -37.19 11.25 -4.01
C SER A 84 -38.28 11.84 -4.89
N VAL A 85 -39.31 11.07 -5.20
CA VAL A 85 -40.53 11.54 -5.87
C VAL A 85 -41.77 11.01 -5.16
N VAL A 86 -42.91 11.64 -5.45
CA VAL A 86 -44.22 11.19 -5.00
C VAL A 86 -45.07 10.88 -6.23
N GLU A 87 -45.59 9.67 -6.31
CA GLU A 87 -46.52 9.21 -7.36
C GLU A 87 -47.67 8.45 -6.70
N ASP A 88 -48.91 8.79 -7.04
CA ASP A 88 -50.12 8.16 -6.49
C ASP A 88 -50.13 8.06 -4.95
N GLY A 89 -49.60 9.10 -4.28
CA GLY A 89 -49.50 9.17 -2.82
C GLY A 89 -48.39 8.34 -2.18
N ARG A 90 -47.47 7.75 -2.97
CA ARG A 90 -46.38 6.90 -2.49
C ARG A 90 -45.05 7.65 -2.50
N ASN A 91 -44.29 7.51 -1.43
CA ASN A 91 -42.90 7.97 -1.39
C ASN A 91 -42.00 6.97 -2.12
N ILE A 92 -41.28 7.46 -3.12
CA ILE A 92 -40.37 6.65 -3.94
C ILE A 92 -38.99 7.28 -3.90
N LEU A 93 -37.98 6.51 -3.51
CA LEU A 93 -36.57 6.87 -3.68
C LEU A 93 -36.02 6.14 -4.89
N VAL A 94 -35.46 6.87 -5.85
CA VAL A 94 -34.69 6.32 -6.95
C VAL A 94 -33.20 6.50 -6.65
N VAL A 95 -32.46 5.40 -6.64
CA VAL A 95 -31.00 5.38 -6.62
C VAL A 95 -30.53 5.12 -8.05
N ALA A 96 -30.25 6.18 -8.80
CA ALA A 96 -29.93 6.10 -10.22
C ALA A 96 -28.42 6.29 -10.43
N GLY A 97 -27.69 5.21 -10.73
CA GLY A 97 -26.29 5.28 -11.18
C GLY A 97 -26.17 5.32 -12.71
N GLY A 98 -25.05 5.86 -13.20
CA GLY A 98 -24.63 5.75 -14.60
C GLY A 98 -24.28 4.31 -14.99
N CYS A 99 -23.88 3.50 -14.02
CA CYS A 99 -23.72 2.05 -14.08
C CYS A 99 -24.08 1.39 -12.72
N GLY A 100 -24.10 0.06 -12.66
CA GLY A 100 -24.42 -0.71 -11.45
C GLY A 100 -23.49 -0.40 -10.28
N ARG A 101 -22.18 -0.30 -10.51
CA ARG A 101 -21.21 0.07 -9.47
C ARG A 101 -21.51 1.43 -8.86
N SER A 102 -21.80 2.44 -9.67
CA SER A 102 -22.18 3.77 -9.18
C SER A 102 -23.54 3.80 -8.47
N THR A 103 -24.42 2.86 -8.80
CA THR A 103 -25.67 2.67 -8.04
C THR A 103 -25.35 2.18 -6.63
N ILE A 104 -24.38 1.26 -6.46
CA ILE A 104 -23.86 0.86 -5.14
C ILE A 104 -23.27 2.06 -4.39
N TYR A 105 -22.52 2.95 -5.05
CA TYR A 105 -22.02 4.18 -4.42
C TYR A 105 -23.17 5.06 -3.89
N GLY A 106 -24.25 5.19 -4.67
CA GLY A 106 -25.45 5.90 -4.26
C GLY A 106 -26.10 5.29 -3.02
N VAL A 107 -26.15 3.96 -2.90
CA VAL A 107 -26.63 3.27 -1.71
C VAL A 107 -25.80 3.64 -0.47
N TYR A 108 -24.47 3.58 -0.55
CA TYR A 108 -23.61 3.98 0.57
C TYR A 108 -23.75 5.48 0.91
N ASP A 109 -23.88 6.34 -0.10
CA ASP A 109 -24.09 7.78 0.12
C ASP A 109 -25.45 8.06 0.79
N PHE A 110 -26.49 7.30 0.47
CA PHE A 110 -27.78 7.38 1.15
C PHE A 110 -27.62 7.10 2.66
N PHE A 111 -26.93 6.01 3.04
CA PHE A 111 -26.73 5.69 4.45
C PHE A 111 -25.77 6.62 5.16
N ARG A 112 -24.80 7.21 4.45
CA ARG A 112 -23.99 8.29 5.02
C ARG A 112 -24.86 9.51 5.36
N LEU A 113 -25.73 9.92 4.45
CA LEU A 113 -26.60 11.10 4.61
C LEU A 113 -27.73 10.89 5.62
N ARG A 114 -28.48 9.78 5.49
CA ARG A 114 -29.69 9.51 6.28
C ARG A 114 -29.39 8.64 7.51
N GLY A 115 -28.51 7.67 7.37
CA GLY A 115 -28.11 6.77 8.44
C GLY A 115 -26.98 7.27 9.33
N LYS A 116 -26.33 8.39 8.99
CA LYS A 116 -25.12 8.89 9.66
C LYS A 116 -24.06 7.80 9.83
N LEU A 117 -23.90 6.96 8.80
CA LEU A 117 -22.85 5.95 8.75
C LEU A 117 -21.57 6.55 8.20
N GLU A 118 -20.46 6.12 8.77
CA GLU A 118 -19.13 6.42 8.26
C GLU A 118 -18.37 5.12 8.06
N TYR A 119 -17.72 5.02 6.90
CA TYR A 119 -17.04 3.80 6.48
C TYR A 119 -15.54 3.99 6.66
N PHE A 120 -14.86 3.10 7.37
CA PHE A 120 -13.40 3.07 7.45
C PHE A 120 -12.90 1.68 7.09
N TRP A 121 -11.64 1.58 6.67
CA TRP A 121 -11.02 0.28 6.37
C TRP A 121 -11.10 -0.66 7.57
N ASP A 122 -10.89 -0.09 8.77
CA ASP A 122 -10.92 -0.82 10.03
C ASP A 122 -12.29 -0.89 10.69
N GLY A 123 -13.36 -0.72 9.92
CA GLY A 123 -14.73 -0.95 10.38
C GLY A 123 -15.63 0.26 10.25
N ASP A 124 -16.92 -0.02 10.02
CA ASP A 124 -17.93 1.01 9.87
C ASP A 124 -18.38 1.56 11.23
N ILE A 125 -18.56 2.87 11.31
CA ILE A 125 -19.06 3.57 12.50
C ILE A 125 -20.50 3.99 12.23
N PHE A 126 -21.39 3.60 13.15
CA PHE A 126 -22.79 3.96 13.05
C PHE A 126 -23.16 5.00 14.12
N HIS A 127 -23.36 6.25 13.70
CA HIS A 127 -23.74 7.33 14.62
C HIS A 127 -25.25 7.38 14.92
N HIS A 128 -26.06 6.54 14.27
CA HIS A 128 -27.50 6.50 14.45
C HIS A 128 -28.08 5.07 14.38
N ARG A 129 -29.12 4.84 15.18
CA ARG A 129 -30.01 3.67 15.17
C ARG A 129 -31.44 4.19 15.28
N GLY A 130 -32.34 3.73 14.43
CA GLY A 130 -33.72 4.20 14.40
C GLY A 130 -34.28 4.35 12.98
N PRO A 131 -35.51 4.88 12.85
CA PRO A 131 -36.19 5.05 11.56
C PRO A 131 -35.41 5.94 10.59
N LEU A 132 -35.47 5.61 9.30
CA LEU A 132 -34.86 6.38 8.22
C LEU A 132 -35.93 6.98 7.30
N ASP A 133 -35.62 8.14 6.73
CA ASP A 133 -36.50 8.87 5.81
C ASP A 133 -35.95 8.81 4.38
N ILE A 134 -36.81 8.39 3.44
CA ILE A 134 -36.50 8.29 2.01
C ILE A 134 -37.02 9.49 1.19
N THR A 135 -37.66 10.47 1.82
CA THR A 135 -38.27 11.62 1.16
C THR A 135 -37.28 12.78 0.97
N ASN A 136 -37.66 13.78 0.18
CA ASN A 136 -36.96 15.06 0.03
C ASN A 136 -35.45 14.97 -0.34
N LEU A 137 -35.05 13.97 -1.13
CA LEU A 137 -33.70 13.87 -1.70
C LEU A 137 -33.69 14.33 -3.16
N ASN A 138 -32.71 15.16 -3.50
CA ASN A 138 -32.31 15.41 -4.88
C ASN A 138 -30.81 15.75 -4.89
N LYS A 139 -29.98 14.72 -4.78
CA LYS A 139 -28.53 14.84 -4.71
C LYS A 139 -27.91 14.14 -5.90
N THR A 140 -27.10 14.86 -6.68
CA THR A 140 -26.32 14.31 -7.79
C THR A 140 -24.85 14.42 -7.46
N GLU A 141 -24.11 13.34 -7.69
CA GLU A 141 -22.69 13.24 -7.39
C GLU A 141 -21.95 12.72 -8.62
N LYS A 142 -20.76 13.28 -8.88
CA LYS A 142 -19.94 12.97 -10.05
C LYS A 142 -18.47 12.93 -9.63
N PRO A 143 -17.72 11.87 -9.95
CA PRO A 143 -16.30 11.85 -9.68
C PRO A 143 -15.56 12.81 -10.61
N HIS A 144 -14.52 13.45 -10.09
CA HIS A 144 -13.56 14.18 -10.90
C HIS A 144 -12.72 13.22 -11.76
N PHE A 145 -11.97 12.31 -11.12
CA PHE A 145 -11.11 11.36 -11.81
C PHE A 145 -11.89 10.15 -12.35
N LYS A 146 -11.53 9.66 -13.53
CA LYS A 146 -12.12 8.46 -14.13
C LYS A 146 -11.68 7.18 -13.41
N TYR A 147 -10.40 7.05 -13.03
CA TYR A 147 -9.85 5.88 -12.35
C TYR A 147 -9.40 6.24 -10.93
N ARG A 148 -9.90 5.49 -9.94
CA ARG A 148 -9.63 5.72 -8.52
C ARG A 148 -9.49 4.38 -7.81
N GLY A 149 -8.49 4.23 -6.97
CA GLY A 149 -8.32 3.04 -6.17
C GLY A 149 -6.86 2.74 -5.89
N LEU A 150 -6.56 1.45 -5.74
CA LEU A 150 -5.28 1.02 -5.22
C LEU A 150 -4.78 -0.30 -5.80
N ARG A 151 -3.48 -0.50 -5.62
CA ARG A 151 -2.73 -1.69 -6.00
C ARG A 151 -2.20 -2.41 -4.76
N TYR A 152 -2.18 -3.74 -4.82
CA TYR A 152 -1.69 -4.63 -3.77
C TYR A 152 -0.45 -5.38 -4.25
N PHE A 153 0.50 -5.63 -3.35
CA PHE A 153 1.82 -6.14 -3.66
C PHE A 153 2.12 -7.50 -3.00
N ALA A 154 3.04 -8.27 -3.58
CA ALA A 154 3.34 -9.64 -3.20
C ALA A 154 4.47 -9.78 -2.14
N HIS A 155 4.45 -8.94 -1.11
CA HIS A 155 5.30 -9.13 0.07
C HIS A 155 4.58 -9.94 1.15
N ARG A 156 5.36 -10.52 2.06
CA ARG A 156 4.90 -11.33 3.20
C ARG A 156 5.47 -10.73 4.48
N GLY A 157 4.69 -10.79 5.56
CA GLY A 157 5.06 -10.27 6.87
C GLY A 157 3.85 -10.19 7.79
N ALA A 158 3.78 -9.16 8.65
CA ALA A 158 2.67 -8.99 9.57
C ALA A 158 1.32 -8.73 8.85
N HIS A 159 0.31 -9.52 9.20
CA HIS A 159 -0.94 -9.74 8.48
C HIS A 159 -1.63 -8.48 7.93
N ARG A 160 -1.70 -7.42 8.74
CA ARG A 160 -2.34 -6.14 8.34
C ARG A 160 -1.73 -5.55 7.07
N PHE A 161 -0.40 -5.61 6.94
CA PHE A 161 0.32 -4.83 5.94
C PHE A 161 0.59 -5.57 4.63
N PHE A 162 0.34 -6.88 4.60
CA PHE A 162 0.79 -7.75 3.51
C PHE A 162 -0.37 -8.57 2.95
N PRO A 163 -0.94 -8.19 1.79
CA PRO A 163 -2.10 -8.84 1.20
C PRO A 163 -1.90 -10.30 0.77
N GLU A 164 -0.64 -10.77 0.62
CA GLU A 164 -0.38 -12.21 0.47
C GLU A 164 -0.83 -13.03 1.68
N MET A 165 -1.05 -12.38 2.82
CA MET A 165 -1.48 -13.01 4.06
C MET A 165 -3.00 -13.11 4.19
N TRP A 166 -3.76 -12.52 3.26
CA TRP A 166 -5.21 -12.41 3.38
C TRP A 166 -5.93 -13.60 2.76
N ASN A 167 -6.96 -14.07 3.46
CA ASN A 167 -7.89 -15.07 2.94
C ASN A 167 -9.00 -14.43 2.10
N LEU A 168 -9.90 -15.26 1.55
CA LEU A 168 -11.01 -14.80 0.73
C LEU A 168 -11.92 -13.79 1.44
N GLU A 169 -12.31 -14.05 2.70
CA GLU A 169 -13.22 -13.17 3.44
C GLU A 169 -12.61 -11.78 3.65
N GLU A 170 -11.31 -11.72 3.88
CA GLU A 170 -10.56 -10.47 4.04
C GLU A 170 -10.47 -9.69 2.73
N TRP A 171 -10.22 -10.38 1.61
CA TRP A 171 -10.31 -9.77 0.29
C TRP A 171 -11.71 -9.25 -0.04
N GLN A 172 -12.76 -9.96 0.36
CA GLN A 172 -14.14 -9.49 0.18
C GLN A 172 -14.40 -8.22 1.00
N LYS A 173 -13.95 -8.18 2.26
CA LYS A 173 -14.01 -6.97 3.11
C LYS A 173 -13.26 -5.80 2.49
N GLU A 174 -12.09 -6.05 1.93
CA GLU A 174 -11.28 -5.03 1.26
C GLU A 174 -11.99 -4.46 0.02
N ILE A 175 -12.56 -5.33 -0.82
CA ILE A 175 -13.31 -4.93 -2.01
C ILE A 175 -14.56 -4.13 -1.62
N ASP A 176 -15.29 -4.56 -0.61
CA ASP A 176 -16.46 -3.84 -0.10
C ASP A 176 -16.07 -2.48 0.50
N TRP A 177 -14.96 -2.40 1.23
CA TRP A 177 -14.43 -1.12 1.69
C TRP A 177 -14.07 -0.19 0.53
N ALA A 178 -13.39 -0.70 -0.50
CA ALA A 178 -13.04 0.08 -1.68
C ALA A 178 -14.29 0.64 -2.40
N LEU A 179 -15.41 -0.11 -2.43
CA LEU A 179 -16.70 0.41 -2.92
C LEU A 179 -17.27 1.51 -2.06
N LYS A 180 -17.25 1.35 -0.73
CA LYS A 180 -17.70 2.38 0.22
C LYS A 180 -16.92 3.69 0.03
N LYS A 181 -15.66 3.58 -0.39
CA LYS A 181 -14.77 4.70 -0.75
C LYS A 181 -14.89 5.17 -2.21
N ARG A 182 -15.83 4.62 -2.97
CA ARG A 182 -16.12 4.97 -4.37
C ARG A 182 -14.94 4.74 -5.33
N PHE A 183 -14.10 3.76 -5.00
CA PHE A 183 -13.04 3.28 -5.88
C PHE A 183 -13.59 2.34 -6.93
N ASN A 184 -12.96 2.36 -8.11
CA ASN A 184 -13.37 1.56 -9.25
C ASN A 184 -12.23 0.76 -9.88
N LEU A 185 -10.99 0.99 -9.48
CA LEU A 185 -9.82 0.26 -9.94
C LEU A 185 -9.21 -0.49 -8.76
N PHE A 186 -8.98 -1.77 -8.96
CA PHE A 186 -8.39 -2.69 -8.00
C PHE A 186 -7.32 -3.50 -8.73
N MET A 187 -6.05 -3.35 -8.38
CA MET A 187 -4.95 -4.05 -9.05
C MET A 187 -4.30 -5.06 -8.10
N MET A 188 -4.56 -6.35 -8.33
CA MET A 188 -4.09 -7.42 -7.46
C MET A 188 -2.81 -8.06 -8.00
N ARG A 189 -1.66 -7.55 -7.54
CA ARG A 189 -0.32 -8.00 -7.95
C ARG A 189 0.35 -8.85 -6.87
N ILE A 190 -0.40 -9.81 -6.30
CA ILE A 190 0.08 -10.80 -5.32
C ILE A 190 0.75 -12.04 -5.97
N GLY A 191 1.60 -11.83 -6.99
CA GLY A 191 2.06 -12.89 -7.90
C GLY A 191 0.93 -13.34 -8.85
N THR A 192 1.21 -14.29 -9.75
CA THR A 192 0.20 -14.87 -10.67
C THR A 192 -0.29 -16.25 -10.22
N ASP A 193 0.05 -16.67 -9.01
CA ASP A 193 -0.34 -17.95 -8.42
C ASP A 193 -0.11 -19.13 -9.39
N ASP A 194 -1.14 -19.88 -9.77
CA ASP A 194 -1.06 -21.08 -10.63
C ASP A 194 -1.17 -20.80 -12.14
N LEU A 195 -0.99 -19.55 -12.58
CA LEU A 195 -1.20 -19.16 -14.00
C LEU A 195 -0.35 -19.99 -14.98
N PHE A 196 0.89 -20.32 -14.64
CA PHE A 196 1.74 -21.17 -15.48
C PHE A 196 1.21 -22.60 -15.59
N GLN A 197 0.72 -23.16 -14.48
CA GLN A 197 0.09 -24.48 -14.45
C GLN A 197 -1.15 -24.50 -15.35
N ARG A 198 -2.02 -23.49 -15.24
CA ARG A 198 -3.23 -23.38 -16.07
C ARG A 198 -2.90 -23.14 -17.55
N ALA A 199 -1.95 -22.26 -17.85
CA ALA A 199 -1.61 -21.89 -19.23
C ALA A 199 -0.95 -23.03 -20.01
N PHE A 200 -0.06 -23.80 -19.39
CA PHE A 200 0.80 -24.79 -20.07
C PHE A 200 0.64 -26.23 -19.58
N GLY A 201 -0.33 -26.50 -18.68
CA GLY A 201 -0.57 -27.83 -18.12
C GLY A 201 0.65 -28.37 -17.38
N LEU A 202 1.29 -27.53 -16.57
CA LEU A 202 2.50 -27.88 -15.82
C LEU A 202 2.14 -28.56 -14.49
N PRO A 203 3.05 -29.38 -13.91
CA PRO A 203 2.85 -29.88 -12.56
C PRO A 203 2.83 -28.72 -11.55
N TYR A 204 2.06 -28.92 -10.48
CA TYR A 204 2.11 -28.07 -9.29
C TYR A 204 3.35 -28.43 -8.46
N PRO A 205 3.96 -27.46 -7.75
CA PRO A 205 5.03 -27.74 -6.80
C PRO A 205 4.50 -28.57 -5.62
N PRO A 206 5.39 -29.26 -4.87
CA PRO A 206 4.99 -29.99 -3.66
C PRO A 206 4.36 -29.05 -2.63
N GLU A 207 3.37 -29.55 -1.88
CA GLU A 207 2.66 -28.77 -0.86
C GLU A 207 3.31 -28.87 0.53
N ASP A 208 4.16 -29.88 0.74
CA ASP A 208 4.77 -30.26 2.02
C ASP A 208 6.30 -30.05 2.04
N LYS A 209 6.88 -29.51 0.96
CA LYS A 209 8.32 -29.30 0.79
C LYS A 209 8.58 -27.98 0.06
N ILE A 210 9.74 -27.40 0.34
CA ILE A 210 10.25 -26.23 -0.40
C ILE A 210 10.18 -26.49 -1.90
N ASP A 211 9.66 -25.50 -2.64
CA ASP A 211 9.57 -25.55 -4.09
C ASP A 211 10.99 -25.80 -4.68
N PRO A 212 11.21 -26.81 -5.53
CA PRO A 212 12.51 -27.09 -6.13
C PRO A 212 13.11 -25.93 -6.93
N ASP A 213 12.29 -24.97 -7.36
CA ASP A 213 12.74 -23.75 -8.02
C ASP A 213 13.11 -22.64 -7.05
N ASP A 214 12.69 -22.71 -5.79
CA ASP A 214 12.91 -21.66 -4.79
C ASP A 214 14.39 -21.28 -4.63
N PRO A 215 15.33 -22.23 -4.48
CA PRO A 215 16.76 -21.92 -4.36
C PRO A 215 17.38 -21.31 -5.63
N LYS A 216 16.65 -21.32 -6.74
CA LYS A 216 17.08 -20.77 -8.04
C LYS A 216 16.58 -19.35 -8.27
N LEU A 217 15.88 -18.76 -7.30
CA LEU A 217 15.31 -17.42 -7.38
C LEU A 217 16.16 -16.42 -6.57
N PRO A 218 16.12 -15.12 -6.93
CA PRO A 218 16.85 -14.10 -6.17
C PRO A 218 16.13 -13.77 -4.87
N HIS A 219 14.81 -13.98 -4.86
CA HIS A 219 13.94 -13.82 -3.72
C HIS A 219 13.12 -15.08 -3.60
N PRO A 220 13.25 -15.82 -2.48
CA PRO A 220 12.52 -17.05 -2.29
C PRO A 220 10.99 -16.90 -2.39
N ARG A 221 10.31 -17.93 -2.93
CA ARG A 221 8.89 -17.88 -3.31
C ARG A 221 8.03 -19.08 -2.95
N THR A 222 8.53 -20.11 -2.26
CA THR A 222 7.66 -21.23 -1.81
C THR A 222 6.38 -20.68 -1.19
N ALA A 223 5.22 -21.13 -1.69
CA ALA A 223 3.93 -20.59 -1.29
C ALA A 223 3.58 -21.02 0.14
N LEU A 224 2.98 -20.12 0.92
CA LEU A 224 2.55 -20.41 2.30
C LEU A 224 1.33 -21.33 2.35
N TRP A 225 0.48 -21.25 1.32
CA TRP A 225 -0.60 -22.19 1.03
C TRP A 225 -0.31 -22.93 -0.27
N PRO A 226 -0.88 -24.13 -0.50
CA PRO A 226 -0.77 -24.82 -1.78
C PRO A 226 -1.05 -23.90 -2.97
N LEU A 227 -0.19 -23.95 -4.00
CA LEU A 227 -0.28 -23.04 -5.15
C LEU A 227 -1.64 -23.12 -5.85
N LYS A 228 -2.21 -24.33 -5.93
CA LYS A 228 -3.56 -24.54 -6.49
C LYS A 228 -4.64 -23.83 -5.69
N HIS A 229 -4.59 -23.91 -4.36
CA HIS A 229 -5.52 -23.21 -3.48
C HIS A 229 -5.44 -21.69 -3.66
N ARG A 230 -4.22 -21.13 -3.80
CA ARG A 230 -4.04 -19.71 -4.12
C ARG A 230 -4.68 -19.32 -5.45
N GLY A 231 -4.56 -20.16 -6.48
CA GLY A 231 -5.23 -19.96 -7.77
C GLY A 231 -6.76 -19.96 -7.68
N GLU A 232 -7.34 -20.91 -6.94
CA GLU A 232 -8.78 -20.98 -6.68
C GLU A 232 -9.28 -19.74 -5.92
N MET A 233 -8.52 -19.29 -4.90
CA MET A 233 -8.84 -18.07 -4.17
C MET A 233 -8.76 -16.83 -5.07
N ARG A 234 -7.72 -16.72 -5.91
CA ARG A 234 -7.58 -15.62 -6.89
C ARG A 234 -8.80 -15.50 -7.80
N GLU A 235 -9.28 -16.62 -8.33
CA GLU A 235 -10.47 -16.68 -9.17
C GLU A 235 -11.71 -16.15 -8.44
N GLN A 236 -11.91 -16.57 -7.20
CA GLN A 236 -13.03 -16.12 -6.37
C GLN A 236 -12.94 -14.63 -6.03
N VAL A 237 -11.76 -14.12 -5.67
CA VAL A 237 -11.53 -12.70 -5.37
C VAL A 237 -11.82 -11.83 -6.60
N LEU A 238 -11.28 -12.20 -7.77
CA LEU A 238 -11.47 -11.42 -8.99
C LEU A 238 -12.90 -11.53 -9.54
N SER A 239 -13.59 -12.66 -9.32
CA SER A 239 -15.03 -12.74 -9.59
C SER A 239 -15.83 -11.79 -8.71
N TYR A 240 -15.55 -11.81 -7.40
CA TYR A 240 -16.24 -10.95 -6.43
C TYR A 240 -16.07 -9.46 -6.74
N ALA A 241 -14.85 -9.04 -7.12
CA ALA A 241 -14.55 -7.68 -7.57
C ALA A 241 -15.29 -7.33 -8.87
N ARG A 242 -15.30 -8.25 -9.85
CA ARG A 242 -15.95 -8.04 -11.15
C ARG A 242 -17.46 -7.90 -11.04
N GLU A 243 -18.12 -8.71 -10.20
CA GLU A 243 -19.57 -8.64 -9.94
C GLU A 243 -20.00 -7.30 -9.36
N ARG A 244 -19.09 -6.64 -8.63
CA ARG A 244 -19.22 -5.27 -8.09
C ARG A 244 -18.77 -4.19 -9.07
N GLY A 245 -18.36 -4.59 -10.25
CA GLY A 245 -17.96 -3.72 -11.34
C GLY A 245 -16.51 -3.25 -11.30
N PHE A 246 -15.61 -3.67 -10.42
CA PHE A 246 -14.23 -3.18 -10.41
C PHE A 246 -13.44 -3.46 -11.68
N VAL A 247 -12.65 -2.49 -12.12
CA VAL A 247 -11.65 -2.67 -13.17
C VAL A 247 -10.39 -3.28 -12.54
N HIS A 248 -10.09 -4.51 -12.92
CA HIS A 248 -8.79 -5.14 -12.70
C HIS A 248 -8.03 -5.14 -14.03
N PRO A 249 -6.83 -4.53 -14.11
CA PRO A 249 -6.01 -4.59 -15.32
C PRO A 249 -5.38 -5.97 -15.51
N GLU A 250 -5.48 -6.51 -16.72
CA GLU A 250 -4.85 -7.79 -17.05
C GLU A 250 -3.40 -7.59 -17.46
N ASP A 251 -2.50 -8.34 -16.83
CA ASP A 251 -1.08 -8.23 -17.09
C ASP A 251 -0.70 -8.81 -18.47
N THR A 252 0.20 -8.11 -19.15
CA THR A 252 0.64 -8.49 -20.49
C THR A 252 2.07 -8.06 -20.80
N GLY A 253 2.66 -8.72 -21.81
CA GLY A 253 4.04 -8.57 -22.19
C GLY A 253 4.99 -9.29 -21.22
N THR A 254 6.17 -8.71 -21.03
CA THR A 254 7.33 -9.31 -20.33
C THR A 254 7.12 -9.34 -18.82
N MET A 255 6.25 -10.22 -18.32
CA MET A 255 5.92 -10.31 -16.88
C MET A 255 6.66 -11.43 -16.12
N SER A 256 7.41 -12.29 -16.82
CA SER A 256 8.06 -13.52 -16.29
C SER A 256 9.21 -13.28 -15.29
N HIS A 257 9.44 -12.03 -14.91
CA HIS A 257 10.74 -11.54 -14.50
C HIS A 257 10.68 -10.81 -13.13
N TRP A 258 9.46 -10.72 -12.60
CA TRP A 258 9.13 -10.13 -11.31
C TRP A 258 8.50 -11.22 -10.42
N TYR A 259 7.47 -10.93 -9.61
CA TYR A 259 6.73 -11.88 -8.73
C TYR A 259 6.07 -13.10 -9.45
N THR A 260 6.44 -13.39 -10.69
CA THR A 260 5.93 -14.47 -11.55
C THR A 260 7.12 -15.17 -12.23
N PRO A 261 8.01 -15.84 -11.48
CA PRO A 261 9.08 -16.61 -12.07
C PRO A 261 8.52 -17.77 -12.91
N ALA A 262 9.12 -18.02 -14.07
CA ALA A 262 8.80 -19.18 -14.88
C ALA A 262 9.32 -20.46 -14.20
N PRO A 263 8.49 -21.49 -13.96
CA PRO A 263 8.94 -22.72 -13.32
C PRO A 263 9.87 -23.53 -14.24
N SER A 264 10.77 -24.34 -13.69
CA SER A 264 11.70 -25.17 -14.47
C SER A 264 10.97 -26.13 -15.40
N SER A 265 9.82 -26.66 -14.98
CA SER A 265 8.96 -27.52 -15.79
C SER A 265 8.43 -26.84 -17.06
N PHE A 266 8.33 -25.50 -17.07
CA PHE A 266 8.02 -24.74 -18.29
C PHE A 266 9.18 -24.84 -19.29
N PHE A 267 10.42 -24.65 -18.84
CA PHE A 267 11.59 -24.75 -19.71
C PHE A 267 11.87 -26.18 -20.18
N GLU A 268 11.47 -27.21 -19.42
CA GLU A 268 11.51 -28.60 -19.89
C GLU A 268 10.58 -28.84 -21.09
N LYS A 269 9.38 -28.23 -21.09
CA LYS A 269 8.45 -28.27 -22.22
C LYS A 269 8.86 -27.33 -23.36
N HIS A 270 9.62 -26.29 -23.07
CA HIS A 270 10.08 -25.28 -24.03
C HIS A 270 11.61 -25.12 -24.00
N PRO A 271 12.39 -26.17 -24.28
CA PRO A 271 13.85 -26.17 -24.06
C PRO A 271 14.60 -25.19 -24.97
N ASN A 272 14.05 -24.94 -26.15
CA ASN A 272 14.61 -24.04 -27.17
C ASN A 272 13.96 -22.66 -27.15
N LEU A 273 13.33 -22.23 -26.05
CA LEU A 273 12.82 -20.87 -25.91
C LEU A 273 14.00 -19.90 -25.82
N PRO A 274 14.14 -18.96 -26.76
CA PRO A 274 15.20 -17.96 -26.68
C PRO A 274 14.93 -17.00 -25.52
N MET A 275 15.97 -16.70 -24.75
CA MET A 275 15.92 -15.76 -23.64
C MET A 275 16.60 -14.47 -24.08
N LEU A 276 16.10 -13.34 -23.60
CA LEU A 276 16.69 -12.04 -23.85
C LEU A 276 18.08 -11.99 -23.21
N GLY A 277 19.11 -11.90 -24.05
CA GLY A 277 20.52 -11.89 -23.63
C GLY A 277 20.99 -10.51 -23.13
N GLY A 278 22.15 -10.48 -22.49
CA GLY A 278 22.82 -9.22 -22.13
C GLY A 278 22.22 -8.48 -20.94
N GLU A 279 21.46 -9.16 -20.07
CA GLU A 279 21.00 -8.62 -18.80
C GLU A 279 22.20 -8.19 -17.93
N LYS A 280 22.25 -6.91 -17.55
CA LYS A 280 23.31 -6.35 -16.71
C LYS A 280 22.97 -6.36 -15.23
N THR A 281 21.70 -6.54 -14.88
CA THR A 281 21.25 -6.53 -13.48
C THR A 281 21.44 -7.92 -12.84
N PRO A 282 22.38 -8.10 -11.88
CA PRO A 282 22.83 -9.44 -11.46
C PRO A 282 21.74 -10.33 -10.84
N TRP A 283 20.81 -9.74 -10.09
CA TRP A 283 19.71 -10.48 -9.45
C TRP A 283 18.66 -11.00 -10.45
N TYR A 284 18.72 -10.58 -11.70
CA TYR A 284 17.85 -11.08 -12.76
C TYR A 284 18.54 -12.02 -13.76
N ALA A 285 19.79 -12.40 -13.49
CA ALA A 285 20.56 -13.28 -14.37
C ALA A 285 20.08 -14.75 -14.34
N GLN A 286 19.25 -15.11 -13.36
CA GLN A 286 18.71 -16.46 -13.23
C GLN A 286 17.62 -16.73 -14.29
N LYS A 287 17.69 -17.91 -14.91
CA LYS A 287 16.80 -18.29 -16.03
C LYS A 287 15.31 -18.16 -15.72
N ASN A 288 14.90 -18.50 -14.50
CA ASN A 288 13.50 -18.48 -14.06
C ASN A 288 12.90 -17.08 -13.98
N VAL A 289 13.74 -16.04 -13.81
CA VAL A 289 13.32 -14.63 -13.77
C VAL A 289 13.86 -13.85 -14.97
N ALA A 290 14.39 -14.52 -15.98
CA ALA A 290 14.86 -13.87 -17.19
C ALA A 290 13.69 -13.60 -18.16
N VAL A 291 13.86 -12.55 -18.96
CA VAL A 291 12.89 -12.15 -19.99
C VAL A 291 13.05 -13.08 -21.19
N TRP A 292 11.96 -13.50 -21.79
CA TRP A 292 11.98 -14.27 -23.04
C TRP A 292 12.22 -13.32 -24.21
N ASP A 293 12.95 -13.77 -25.22
CA ASP A 293 13.38 -12.91 -26.30
C ASP A 293 12.20 -12.40 -27.15
N ILE A 294 11.84 -11.14 -26.94
CA ILE A 294 10.69 -10.47 -27.58
C ILE A 294 10.87 -10.29 -29.09
N GLU A 295 12.08 -10.47 -29.63
CA GLU A 295 12.32 -10.49 -31.07
C GLU A 295 11.68 -11.71 -31.73
N THR A 296 11.45 -12.79 -30.97
CA THR A 296 10.90 -14.03 -31.52
C THR A 296 9.38 -14.09 -31.36
N ASP A 297 8.67 -14.35 -32.47
CA ASP A 297 7.21 -14.53 -32.44
C ASP A 297 6.80 -15.62 -31.45
N ARG A 298 7.59 -16.68 -31.33
CA ARG A 298 7.37 -17.76 -30.36
C ARG A 298 7.33 -17.26 -28.91
N ALA A 299 8.26 -16.40 -28.49
CA ALA A 299 8.24 -15.88 -27.12
C ALA A 299 7.03 -14.98 -26.88
N VAL A 300 6.71 -14.14 -27.87
CA VAL A 300 5.57 -13.24 -27.83
C VAL A 300 4.25 -14.01 -27.75
N GLU A 301 4.09 -15.11 -28.50
CA GLU A 301 2.94 -16.01 -28.43
C GLU A 301 2.81 -16.70 -27.06
N LEU A 302 3.93 -17.11 -26.45
CA LEU A 302 3.92 -17.70 -25.11
C LEU A 302 3.53 -16.67 -24.04
N TYR A 303 4.00 -15.42 -24.16
CA TYR A 303 3.54 -14.34 -23.27
C TYR A 303 2.06 -14.06 -23.46
N TRP A 304 1.59 -14.02 -24.72
CA TRP A 304 0.18 -13.84 -25.01
C TRP A 304 -0.67 -14.98 -24.43
N ARG A 305 -0.19 -16.23 -24.47
CA ARG A 305 -0.89 -17.37 -23.86
C ARG A 305 -1.05 -17.24 -22.34
N LEU A 306 -0.10 -16.62 -21.64
CA LEU A 306 -0.27 -16.27 -20.23
C LEU A 306 -1.38 -15.23 -20.06
N THR A 307 -1.37 -14.14 -20.84
CA THR A 307 -2.40 -13.10 -20.81
C THR A 307 -3.79 -13.66 -21.15
N GLU A 308 -3.92 -14.46 -22.21
CA GLU A 308 -5.18 -15.09 -22.62
C GLU A 308 -5.72 -16.05 -21.55
N THR A 309 -4.83 -16.82 -20.93
CA THR A 309 -5.21 -17.67 -19.78
C THR A 309 -5.69 -16.82 -18.63
N HIS A 310 -5.00 -15.73 -18.30
CA HIS A 310 -5.42 -14.83 -17.22
C HIS A 310 -6.81 -14.25 -17.49
N ILE A 311 -7.07 -13.76 -18.70
CA ILE A 311 -8.39 -13.26 -19.12
C ILE A 311 -9.47 -14.33 -18.94
N ARG A 312 -9.20 -15.57 -19.39
CA ARG A 312 -10.17 -16.67 -19.35
C ARG A 312 -10.46 -17.13 -17.91
N GLU A 313 -9.42 -17.36 -17.12
CA GLU A 313 -9.52 -17.98 -15.79
C GLU A 313 -9.89 -16.96 -14.71
N PHE A 314 -9.42 -15.71 -14.84
CA PHE A 314 -9.52 -14.71 -13.78
C PHE A 314 -10.30 -13.45 -14.21
N GLY A 315 -10.05 -12.98 -15.43
CA GLY A 315 -10.63 -11.74 -15.99
C GLY A 315 -12.12 -11.81 -16.35
N GLY A 316 -12.71 -13.02 -16.36
CA GLY A 316 -14.10 -13.23 -16.76
C GLY A 316 -14.31 -13.16 -18.28
N GLY A 317 -13.25 -13.37 -19.07
CA GLY A 317 -13.29 -13.47 -20.54
C GLY A 317 -13.29 -12.15 -21.30
N GLN A 318 -13.48 -11.00 -20.63
CA GLN A 318 -13.53 -9.68 -21.27
C GLN A 318 -12.68 -8.65 -20.51
N PRO A 319 -11.43 -8.39 -20.95
CA PRO A 319 -10.55 -7.45 -20.27
C PRO A 319 -11.07 -6.01 -20.44
N ARG A 320 -11.08 -5.25 -19.34
CA ARG A 320 -11.46 -3.82 -19.33
C ARG A 320 -10.27 -2.87 -19.42
N MET A 321 -9.08 -3.39 -19.13
CA MET A 321 -7.82 -2.68 -19.19
C MET A 321 -6.69 -3.71 -19.23
N PHE A 322 -5.61 -3.38 -19.94
CA PHE A 322 -4.34 -4.11 -19.88
C PHE A 322 -3.33 -3.32 -19.07
N HIS A 323 -2.35 -4.01 -18.50
CA HIS A 323 -1.24 -3.40 -17.80
C HIS A 323 0.09 -4.05 -18.22
N THR A 324 1.11 -3.23 -18.47
CA THR A 324 2.47 -3.72 -18.68
C THR A 324 3.49 -2.85 -17.96
N ILE A 325 4.55 -3.49 -17.47
CA ILE A 325 5.71 -2.84 -16.85
C ILE A 325 6.94 -2.87 -17.75
N GLY A 326 6.83 -3.44 -18.95
CA GLY A 326 7.95 -3.60 -19.87
C GLY A 326 9.15 -4.30 -19.23
N LEU A 327 10.32 -3.71 -19.42
CA LEU A 327 11.60 -4.21 -18.91
C LEU A 327 12.06 -3.45 -17.66
N ALA A 328 11.14 -3.16 -16.73
CA ALA A 328 11.46 -2.39 -15.53
C ALA A 328 12.60 -3.00 -14.71
N GLU A 329 13.43 -2.11 -14.15
CA GLU A 329 14.59 -2.44 -13.28
C GLU A 329 15.74 -3.15 -14.00
N ARG A 330 15.67 -3.24 -15.33
CA ARG A 330 16.63 -3.98 -16.15
C ARG A 330 17.38 -3.06 -17.10
N LEU A 331 18.63 -3.42 -17.32
CA LEU A 331 19.53 -2.75 -18.25
C LEU A 331 20.10 -3.78 -19.22
N TYR A 332 20.01 -3.45 -20.50
CA TYR A 332 20.47 -4.27 -21.62
C TYR A 332 21.39 -3.48 -22.54
N GLY A 333 22.07 -4.17 -23.45
CA GLY A 333 22.96 -3.55 -24.43
C GLY A 333 24.20 -2.93 -23.80
N ASN A 334 25.10 -2.40 -24.62
CA ASN A 334 26.34 -1.75 -24.19
C ASN A 334 26.18 -0.25 -23.96
N THR A 335 25.21 0.39 -24.62
CA THR A 335 24.96 1.84 -24.55
C THR A 335 23.57 2.15 -24.01
N GLU A 336 23.36 3.39 -23.55
CA GLU A 336 22.03 3.87 -23.14
C GLU A 336 21.02 3.83 -24.30
N ASP A 337 21.47 4.09 -25.53
CA ASP A 337 20.62 4.07 -26.72
C ASP A 337 20.16 2.65 -27.08
N GLU A 338 21.08 1.67 -27.07
CA GLU A 338 20.74 0.26 -27.28
C GLU A 338 19.72 -0.23 -26.24
N ASN A 339 19.92 0.13 -24.98
CA ASN A 339 18.97 -0.17 -23.90
C ASN A 339 17.60 0.46 -24.16
N LEU A 340 17.56 1.75 -24.52
CA LEU A 340 16.33 2.47 -24.80
C LEU A 340 15.58 1.86 -25.99
N GLN A 341 16.26 1.56 -27.10
CA GLN A 341 15.64 0.97 -28.28
C GLN A 341 15.01 -0.38 -27.98
N LEU A 342 15.64 -1.23 -27.16
CA LEU A 342 15.07 -2.51 -26.76
C LEU A 342 13.82 -2.35 -25.87
N LYS A 343 13.83 -1.38 -24.95
CA LYS A 343 12.67 -1.06 -24.13
C LYS A 343 11.50 -0.55 -24.98
N LEU A 344 11.77 0.36 -25.91
CA LEU A 344 10.79 0.84 -26.89
C LEU A 344 10.24 -0.30 -27.75
N TYR A 345 11.11 -1.16 -28.28
CA TYR A 345 10.71 -2.31 -29.10
C TYR A 345 9.79 -3.27 -28.34
N THR A 346 10.10 -3.54 -27.06
CA THR A 346 9.27 -4.38 -26.19
C THR A 346 7.86 -3.80 -26.00
N LEU A 347 7.76 -2.48 -25.76
CA LEU A 347 6.47 -1.78 -25.65
C LEU A 347 5.69 -1.79 -26.96
N ARG A 348 6.36 -1.61 -28.11
CA ARG A 348 5.74 -1.67 -29.45
C ARG A 348 5.18 -3.07 -29.74
N ARG A 349 5.96 -4.12 -29.49
CA ARG A 349 5.54 -5.53 -29.68
C ARG A 349 4.38 -5.92 -28.76
N THR A 350 4.43 -5.49 -27.50
CA THR A 350 3.34 -5.72 -26.55
C THR A 350 2.05 -5.05 -27.02
N GLN A 351 2.13 -3.80 -27.49
CA GLN A 351 0.97 -3.10 -28.04
C GLN A 351 0.43 -3.75 -29.30
N GLU A 352 1.29 -4.12 -30.25
CA GLU A 352 0.89 -4.80 -31.49
C GLU A 352 0.04 -6.05 -31.17
N GLN A 353 0.49 -6.88 -30.22
CA GLN A 353 -0.25 -8.07 -29.81
C GLN A 353 -1.59 -7.75 -29.16
N ILE A 354 -1.64 -6.80 -28.24
CA ILE A 354 -2.90 -6.39 -27.63
C ILE A 354 -3.87 -5.91 -28.72
N ARG A 355 -3.41 -5.06 -29.65
CA ARG A 355 -4.27 -4.44 -30.67
C ARG A 355 -4.78 -5.45 -31.70
N LYS A 356 -4.05 -6.54 -31.94
CA LYS A 356 -4.50 -7.67 -32.77
C LYS A 356 -5.75 -8.36 -32.21
N HIS A 357 -5.85 -8.48 -30.88
CA HIS A 357 -6.94 -9.21 -30.21
C HIS A 357 -8.01 -8.28 -29.61
N TYR A 358 -7.60 -7.12 -29.11
CA TYR A 358 -8.42 -6.13 -28.42
C TYR A 358 -8.03 -4.72 -28.91
N PRO A 359 -8.54 -4.28 -30.08
CA PRO A 359 -8.12 -3.04 -30.73
C PRO A 359 -8.38 -1.78 -29.89
N ASP A 360 -9.41 -1.79 -29.02
CA ASP A 360 -9.89 -0.60 -28.31
C ASP A 360 -9.69 -0.65 -26.78
N THR A 361 -9.29 -1.78 -26.20
CA THR A 361 -9.11 -1.89 -24.74
C THR A 361 -7.87 -1.11 -24.29
N PRO A 362 -7.97 -0.21 -23.30
CA PRO A 362 -6.85 0.66 -22.91
C PRO A 362 -5.67 -0.15 -22.34
N LEU A 363 -4.45 0.28 -22.66
CA LEU A 363 -3.21 -0.21 -22.07
C LEU A 363 -2.68 0.82 -21.07
N LEU A 364 -2.45 0.37 -19.84
CA LEU A 364 -1.77 1.10 -18.79
C LEU A 364 -0.28 0.75 -18.79
N ILE A 365 0.59 1.72 -19.07
CA ILE A 365 2.05 1.54 -18.99
C ILE A 365 2.53 2.04 -17.63
N ALA A 366 3.12 1.14 -16.84
CA ALA A 366 3.65 1.46 -15.53
C ALA A 366 4.93 2.33 -15.60
N GLY A 367 4.96 3.40 -14.81
CA GLY A 367 6.03 4.40 -14.84
C GLY A 367 7.26 4.10 -14.00
N TRP A 368 7.36 2.93 -13.34
CA TRP A 368 8.50 2.61 -12.46
C TRP A 368 9.84 2.71 -13.18
N ASP A 369 9.93 2.11 -14.37
CA ASP A 369 11.15 2.13 -15.16
C ASP A 369 11.50 3.54 -15.67
N LEU A 370 10.46 4.31 -16.02
CA LEU A 370 10.57 5.68 -16.53
C LEU A 370 11.24 6.60 -15.50
N ALA A 371 10.87 6.43 -14.23
CA ALA A 371 11.40 7.24 -13.14
C ALA A 371 12.84 6.87 -12.73
N MET A 372 13.31 5.68 -13.09
CA MET A 372 14.60 5.15 -12.64
C MET A 372 15.68 5.23 -13.72
N TRP A 373 15.34 4.97 -14.99
CA TRP A 373 16.33 4.72 -16.04
C TRP A 373 16.12 5.52 -17.33
N TRP A 374 15.01 6.23 -17.47
CA TRP A 374 14.70 7.00 -18.68
C TRP A 374 14.99 8.47 -18.46
N LYS A 375 15.42 9.17 -19.52
CA LYS A 375 15.48 10.63 -19.52
C LYS A 375 14.11 11.17 -19.86
N SER A 376 13.79 12.35 -19.33
CA SER A 376 12.44 12.92 -19.50
C SER A 376 12.08 13.16 -20.98
N HIS A 377 13.06 13.48 -21.84
CA HIS A 377 12.83 13.62 -23.28
C HIS A 377 12.58 12.27 -24.00
N ASP A 378 13.05 11.14 -23.46
CA ASP A 378 12.76 9.81 -24.01
C ASP A 378 11.31 9.42 -23.72
N VAL A 379 10.83 9.74 -22.50
CA VAL A 379 9.41 9.55 -22.13
C VAL A 379 8.51 10.42 -22.99
N LYS A 380 8.91 11.67 -23.22
CA LYS A 380 8.24 12.59 -24.14
C LYS A 380 8.13 11.99 -25.55
N ALA A 381 9.22 11.48 -26.10
CA ALA A 381 9.25 10.90 -27.44
C ALA A 381 8.37 9.64 -27.53
N LEU A 382 8.40 8.79 -26.49
CA LEU A 382 7.48 7.65 -26.39
C LEU A 382 6.02 8.12 -26.45
N CYS A 383 5.63 9.16 -25.71
CA CYS A 383 4.26 9.69 -25.76
C CYS A 383 3.84 10.20 -27.15
N ASP A 384 4.78 10.63 -28.00
CA ASP A 384 4.48 11.04 -29.38
C ASP A 384 4.24 9.85 -30.32
N GLU A 385 4.75 8.66 -29.97
CA GLU A 385 4.55 7.43 -30.74
C GLU A 385 3.25 6.69 -30.38
N LEU A 386 2.78 6.82 -29.14
CA LEU A 386 1.65 6.06 -28.60
C LEU A 386 0.30 6.67 -29.02
N ASP A 387 -0.70 5.81 -29.28
CA ASP A 387 -2.09 6.26 -29.50
C ASP A 387 -2.73 6.72 -28.17
N PRO A 388 -2.96 8.02 -27.96
CA PRO A 388 -3.50 8.53 -26.70
C PRO A 388 -4.95 8.09 -26.45
N SER A 389 -5.68 7.60 -27.46
CA SER A 389 -7.04 7.07 -27.23
C SER A 389 -7.03 5.67 -26.59
N LYS A 390 -5.87 4.99 -26.63
CA LYS A 390 -5.71 3.57 -26.26
C LYS A 390 -4.64 3.32 -25.20
N THR A 391 -3.83 4.32 -24.88
CA THR A 391 -2.69 4.16 -23.98
C THR A 391 -2.70 5.24 -22.90
N ILE A 392 -2.40 4.83 -21.67
CA ILE A 392 -2.38 5.67 -20.48
C ILE A 392 -1.05 5.45 -19.78
N LEU A 393 -0.35 6.54 -19.45
CA LEU A 393 0.86 6.47 -18.63
C LEU A 393 0.49 6.48 -17.14
N PHE A 394 0.93 5.48 -16.38
CA PHE A 394 0.77 5.50 -14.93
C PHE A 394 2.04 6.09 -14.30
N ASP A 395 2.02 7.37 -13.92
CA ASP A 395 3.15 8.01 -13.25
C ASP A 395 3.22 7.55 -11.79
N TYR A 396 4.00 6.49 -11.57
CA TYR A 396 4.17 5.81 -10.30
C TYR A 396 4.68 6.72 -9.17
N ASN A 397 5.42 7.79 -9.48
CA ASN A 397 6.14 8.55 -8.46
C ASN A 397 5.69 10.02 -8.41
N ALA A 398 4.45 10.30 -8.81
CA ALA A 398 3.90 11.66 -8.79
C ALA A 398 3.80 12.26 -7.36
N ASP A 399 3.86 11.42 -6.33
CA ASP A 399 3.93 11.79 -4.91
C ASP A 399 5.35 12.06 -4.39
N GLN A 400 6.40 11.81 -5.18
CA GLN A 400 7.79 11.91 -4.73
C GLN A 400 8.34 13.35 -4.81
N GLY A 401 9.03 13.80 -3.77
CA GLY A 401 9.82 15.04 -3.79
C GLY A 401 11.08 14.88 -4.66
N GLY A 402 11.39 15.87 -5.52
CA GLY A 402 12.69 15.95 -6.21
C GLY A 402 12.95 14.99 -7.38
N ARG A 403 11.96 14.25 -7.91
CA ARG A 403 12.12 13.39 -9.10
C ARG A 403 11.30 13.85 -10.30
N ASN A 404 11.65 13.31 -11.47
CA ASN A 404 10.86 13.42 -12.69
C ASN A 404 9.45 12.86 -12.49
N THR A 405 8.47 13.70 -12.73
CA THR A 405 7.03 13.44 -12.67
C THR A 405 6.39 13.81 -14.00
N TYR A 406 5.05 13.74 -14.07
CA TYR A 406 4.21 14.18 -15.18
C TYR A 406 4.58 15.55 -15.79
N ARG A 407 5.20 16.46 -15.03
CA ARG A 407 5.75 17.72 -15.55
C ARG A 407 7.01 17.49 -16.38
N GLU A 408 8.04 16.86 -15.81
CA GLU A 408 9.29 16.61 -16.55
C GLU A 408 9.08 15.65 -17.72
N TYR A 409 8.20 14.64 -17.58
CA TYR A 409 7.81 13.76 -18.69
C TYR A 409 7.00 14.47 -19.79
N GLU A 410 6.59 15.72 -19.55
CA GLU A 410 5.71 16.51 -20.44
C GLU A 410 4.38 15.80 -20.80
N THR A 411 3.81 15.02 -19.87
CA THR A 411 2.48 14.43 -20.08
C THR A 411 1.36 15.42 -19.77
N TYR A 412 1.61 16.38 -18.86
CA TYR A 412 0.66 17.40 -18.45
C TYR A 412 0.02 18.12 -19.66
N LYS A 413 -1.32 18.10 -19.74
CA LYS A 413 -2.15 18.66 -20.81
C LYS A 413 -1.90 18.10 -22.21
N ARG A 414 -1.10 17.03 -22.34
CA ARG A 414 -0.66 16.50 -23.63
C ARG A 414 -1.06 15.03 -23.83
N PHE A 415 -0.72 14.14 -22.91
CA PHE A 415 -0.89 12.70 -23.08
C PHE A 415 -1.63 12.09 -21.88
N PRO A 416 -2.59 11.16 -22.05
CA PRO A 416 -3.34 10.59 -20.93
C PRO A 416 -2.46 9.91 -19.89
N TRP A 417 -2.67 10.27 -18.64
CA TRP A 417 -1.88 9.78 -17.53
C TRP A 417 -2.70 9.59 -16.25
N ILE A 418 -2.14 8.88 -15.29
CA ILE A 418 -2.70 8.69 -13.95
C ILE A 418 -1.67 9.17 -12.94
N PHE A 419 -2.13 9.97 -11.98
CA PHE A 419 -1.34 10.35 -10.81
C PHE A 419 -1.18 9.13 -9.90
N GLY A 420 0.04 8.60 -9.80
CA GLY A 420 0.39 7.53 -8.90
C GLY A 420 1.07 8.01 -7.64
N MET A 421 0.68 7.38 -6.53
CA MET A 421 1.26 7.59 -5.23
C MET A 421 1.90 6.30 -4.75
N LEU A 422 3.24 6.22 -4.76
CA LEU A 422 3.97 5.09 -4.20
C LEU A 422 3.83 5.05 -2.69
N HIS A 423 3.90 6.19 -2.01
CA HIS A 423 3.78 6.38 -0.57
C HIS A 423 4.86 5.69 0.30
N CYS A 424 5.00 4.37 0.20
CA CYS A 424 5.88 3.58 1.04
C CYS A 424 6.37 2.29 0.34
N LEU A 425 7.61 1.88 0.70
CA LEU A 425 8.21 0.60 0.34
C LEU A 425 8.02 -0.43 1.46
N ALA A 426 8.39 -1.69 1.23
CA ALA A 426 8.17 -2.82 2.14
C ALA A 426 8.73 -2.65 3.57
N PHE A 427 9.75 -1.80 3.74
CA PHE A 427 10.35 -1.49 5.03
C PHE A 427 9.67 -0.34 5.81
N ASN A 428 8.69 0.34 5.21
CA ASN A 428 8.08 1.57 5.73
C ASN A 428 6.65 1.34 6.22
N ASN A 429 6.46 0.45 7.19
CA ASN A 429 5.11 0.08 7.65
C ASN A 429 4.49 1.09 8.64
N GLU A 430 5.16 2.21 8.94
CA GLU A 430 4.64 3.32 9.74
C GLU A 430 3.98 4.42 8.90
N MET A 431 3.19 5.28 9.56
CA MET A 431 2.55 6.41 8.90
C MET A 431 3.58 7.40 8.36
N ARG A 432 3.30 8.00 7.19
CA ARG A 432 4.21 8.96 6.55
C ARG A 432 3.54 9.80 5.46
N GLY A 433 4.18 10.90 5.08
CA GLY A 433 3.87 11.61 3.84
C GLY A 433 3.54 13.09 4.04
N ASN A 434 3.83 13.87 3.00
CA ASN A 434 3.61 15.30 2.96
C ASN A 434 2.27 15.63 2.29
N TYR A 435 1.16 15.47 3.02
CA TYR A 435 -0.18 15.69 2.46
C TYR A 435 -0.38 17.09 1.88
N LYS A 436 0.31 18.11 2.41
CA LYS A 436 0.25 19.48 1.85
C LYS A 436 0.81 19.51 0.44
N MET A 437 2.02 18.98 0.24
CA MET A 437 2.62 18.88 -1.09
C MET A 437 1.73 18.06 -2.03
N LEU A 438 1.17 16.94 -1.55
CA LEU A 438 0.27 16.10 -2.34
C LEU A 438 -1.00 16.84 -2.75
N GLY A 439 -1.61 17.59 -1.84
CA GLY A 439 -2.78 18.41 -2.12
C GLY A 439 -2.51 19.49 -3.17
N ASP A 440 -1.40 20.21 -3.04
CA ASP A 440 -0.98 21.24 -4.00
C ASP A 440 -0.75 20.63 -5.41
N ARG A 441 -0.10 19.46 -5.49
CA ARG A 441 0.14 18.74 -6.76
C ARG A 441 -1.15 18.16 -7.35
N LEU A 442 -2.03 17.61 -6.52
CA LEU A 442 -3.32 17.06 -6.98
C LEU A 442 -4.23 18.15 -7.53
N LYS A 443 -4.21 19.36 -6.93
CA LYS A 443 -4.92 20.52 -7.46
C LYS A 443 -4.46 20.89 -8.87
N GLU A 444 -3.16 20.81 -9.12
CA GLU A 444 -2.64 21.01 -10.48
C GLU A 444 -3.05 19.87 -11.41
N ALA A 445 -2.87 18.62 -10.98
CA ALA A 445 -3.22 17.45 -11.76
C ALA A 445 -4.73 17.44 -12.14
N SER A 446 -5.60 17.88 -11.23
CA SER A 446 -7.05 17.99 -11.48
C SER A 446 -7.43 19.08 -12.47
N SER A 447 -6.54 20.04 -12.75
CA SER A 447 -6.74 21.04 -13.80
C SER A 447 -6.39 20.52 -15.21
N ASP A 448 -5.91 19.28 -15.31
CA ASP A 448 -5.54 18.64 -16.57
C ASP A 448 -6.53 17.53 -16.95
N GLU A 449 -7.27 17.74 -18.03
CA GLU A 449 -8.20 16.74 -18.58
C GLU A 449 -7.51 15.44 -19.03
N LYS A 450 -6.18 15.45 -19.22
CA LYS A 450 -5.38 14.26 -19.50
C LYS A 450 -5.03 13.47 -18.24
N CYS A 451 -5.15 14.04 -17.05
CA CYS A 451 -5.03 13.28 -15.80
C CYS A 451 -6.32 12.51 -15.55
N LEU A 452 -6.32 11.23 -15.94
CA LEU A 452 -7.51 10.38 -15.91
C LEU A 452 -7.76 9.75 -14.53
N GLY A 453 -6.79 9.77 -13.62
CA GLY A 453 -6.88 8.97 -12.41
C GLY A 453 -5.97 9.40 -11.27
N PHE A 454 -6.32 8.91 -10.08
CA PHE A 454 -5.50 9.00 -8.88
C PHE A 454 -5.46 7.63 -8.19
N LEU A 455 -4.28 7.01 -8.12
CA LEU A 455 -4.09 5.66 -7.62
C LEU A 455 -2.99 5.58 -6.54
N LEU A 456 -3.26 4.84 -5.47
CA LEU A 456 -2.30 4.50 -4.43
C LEU A 456 -1.69 3.12 -4.71
N TRP A 457 -0.36 2.99 -4.72
CA TRP A 457 0.30 1.71 -5.06
C TRP A 457 1.53 1.34 -4.20
N PRO A 458 1.42 1.42 -2.87
CA PRO A 458 2.52 1.06 -1.98
C PRO A 458 2.89 -0.42 -2.06
N GLU A 459 4.10 -0.74 -1.60
CA GLU A 459 4.51 -2.14 -1.38
C GLU A 459 3.87 -2.75 -0.12
N LEU A 460 3.24 -1.93 0.71
CA LEU A 460 2.54 -2.29 1.95
C LEU A 460 1.11 -1.78 1.91
N SER A 461 0.17 -2.54 2.46
CA SER A 461 -1.22 -2.09 2.61
C SER A 461 -1.46 -1.48 3.99
N HIS A 462 -2.34 -0.48 4.07
CA HIS A 462 -2.96 -0.03 5.33
C HIS A 462 -1.98 0.40 6.45
N SER A 463 -0.77 0.87 6.09
CA SER A 463 0.22 1.44 7.03
C SER A 463 -0.21 2.76 7.64
N ASP A 464 -1.05 3.49 6.91
CA ASP A 464 -1.50 4.83 7.25
C ASP A 464 -3.03 4.89 7.09
N THR A 465 -3.74 5.11 8.19
CA THR A 465 -5.21 5.16 8.17
C THR A 465 -5.74 6.46 7.57
N PHE A 466 -4.97 7.55 7.65
CA PHE A 466 -5.38 8.85 7.14
C PHE A 466 -5.17 8.97 5.63
N ILE A 467 -4.12 8.37 5.06
CA ILE A 467 -3.92 8.39 3.60
C ILE A 467 -5.05 7.72 2.84
N LEU A 468 -5.67 6.68 3.41
CA LEU A 468 -6.81 6.01 2.78
C LEU A 468 -8.02 6.96 2.65
N GLU A 469 -8.22 7.83 3.64
CA GLU A 469 -9.26 8.85 3.64
C GLU A 469 -8.91 10.01 2.71
N PHE A 470 -7.64 10.41 2.66
CA PHE A 470 -7.12 11.37 1.69
C PHE A 470 -7.29 10.88 0.25
N LEU A 471 -6.97 9.62 -0.03
CA LEU A 471 -7.14 9.00 -1.33
C LEU A 471 -8.61 9.01 -1.76
N ALA A 472 -9.52 8.60 -0.87
CA ALA A 472 -10.96 8.59 -1.14
C ALA A 472 -11.50 10.00 -1.41
N GLU A 473 -11.13 10.97 -0.58
CA GLU A 473 -11.58 12.34 -0.70
C GLU A 473 -11.08 12.98 -1.99
N LYS A 474 -9.76 12.98 -2.17
CA LYS A 474 -9.11 13.66 -3.28
C LYS A 474 -9.34 12.94 -4.61
N GLY A 475 -9.54 11.63 -4.58
CA GLY A 475 -9.94 10.84 -5.74
C GLY A 475 -11.32 11.20 -6.28
N TRP A 476 -12.27 11.56 -5.40
CA TRP A 476 -13.61 11.98 -5.80
C TRP A 476 -13.67 13.47 -6.14
N SER A 477 -13.15 14.32 -5.25
CA SER A 477 -13.23 15.78 -5.35
C SER A 477 -11.92 16.45 -4.87
N PRO A 478 -10.88 16.53 -5.72
CA PRO A 478 -9.51 16.91 -5.33
C PRO A 478 -9.39 18.27 -4.64
N GLU A 479 -10.25 19.23 -4.98
CA GLU A 479 -10.23 20.59 -4.44
C GLU A 479 -11.27 20.85 -3.33
N ARG A 480 -12.07 19.85 -2.94
CA ARG A 480 -13.21 20.08 -2.00
C ARG A 480 -12.76 20.44 -0.59
N LEU A 481 -11.79 19.70 -0.06
CA LEU A 481 -11.23 19.93 1.28
C LEU A 481 -9.73 20.15 1.15
N SER A 482 -9.20 21.18 1.81
CA SER A 482 -7.77 21.28 2.09
C SER A 482 -7.34 20.17 3.06
N GLU A 483 -6.03 19.99 3.24
CA GLU A 483 -5.47 18.95 4.08
C GLU A 483 -5.88 19.14 5.55
N GLY A 484 -5.90 20.38 6.01
CA GLY A 484 -6.35 20.74 7.35
C GLY A 484 -7.84 20.49 7.55
N GLU A 485 -8.67 20.86 6.57
CA GLU A 485 -10.11 20.59 6.61
C GLU A 485 -10.41 19.08 6.57
N LEU A 486 -9.58 18.31 5.86
CA LEU A 486 -9.70 16.85 5.84
C LEU A 486 -9.32 16.22 7.19
N VAL A 487 -8.34 16.76 7.93
CA VAL A 487 -8.07 16.33 9.31
C VAL A 487 -9.29 16.58 10.20
N ASP A 488 -9.92 17.74 10.05
CA ASP A 488 -11.13 18.10 10.81
C ASP A 488 -12.31 17.17 10.46
N ASP A 489 -12.53 16.89 9.17
CA ASP A 489 -13.54 15.96 8.66
C ASP A 489 -13.29 14.52 9.15
N PHE A 490 -12.05 14.03 9.05
CA PHE A 490 -11.63 12.73 9.55
C PHE A 490 -11.96 12.56 11.03
N CYS A 491 -11.54 13.52 11.86
CA CYS A 491 -11.79 13.48 13.30
C CYS A 491 -13.28 13.52 13.62
N ALA A 492 -14.07 14.31 12.88
CA ALA A 492 -15.51 14.42 13.09
C ALA A 492 -16.24 13.10 12.81
N ARG A 493 -15.79 12.35 11.82
CA ARG A 493 -16.39 11.07 11.41
C ARG A 493 -15.93 9.89 12.25
N ARG A 494 -14.66 9.89 12.65
CA ARG A 494 -13.99 8.78 13.35
C ARG A 494 -14.23 8.78 14.86
N TYR A 495 -14.34 9.96 15.49
CA TYR A 495 -14.34 10.05 16.95
C TYR A 495 -15.65 10.54 17.56
N PRO A 496 -15.99 10.06 18.78
CA PRO A 496 -17.11 10.57 19.57
C PRO A 496 -17.05 12.08 19.76
N HIS A 497 -18.21 12.74 19.78
CA HIS A 497 -18.34 14.19 19.74
C HIS A 497 -17.52 14.92 20.82
N ASP A 498 -17.53 14.39 22.04
CA ASP A 498 -16.82 14.90 23.22
C ASP A 498 -15.29 14.80 23.11
N LEU A 499 -14.78 13.87 22.32
CA LEU A 499 -13.34 13.62 22.14
C LEU A 499 -12.76 14.31 20.90
N ARG A 500 -13.60 14.75 19.95
CA ARG A 500 -13.18 15.33 18.65
C ARG A 500 -12.15 16.43 18.78
N LYS A 501 -12.30 17.35 19.75
CA LYS A 501 -11.35 18.47 19.92
C LYS A 501 -9.95 17.99 20.29
N ALA A 502 -9.85 17.01 21.20
CA ALA A 502 -8.57 16.48 21.62
C ALA A 502 -7.89 15.71 20.48
N TRP A 503 -8.66 14.89 19.76
CA TRP A 503 -8.16 14.16 18.60
C TRP A 503 -7.73 15.07 17.45
N ARG A 504 -8.47 16.14 17.19
CA ARG A 504 -8.10 17.15 16.21
C ARG A 504 -6.70 17.68 16.50
N GLU A 505 -6.43 18.13 17.72
CA GLU A 505 -5.10 18.63 18.11
C GLU A 505 -3.99 17.59 17.96
N ILE A 506 -4.29 16.31 18.27
CA ILE A 506 -3.36 15.19 18.07
C ILE A 506 -3.05 15.05 16.57
N TRP A 507 -4.05 14.90 15.70
CA TRP A 507 -3.86 14.70 14.27
C TRP A 507 -3.20 15.88 13.56
N TRP A 508 -3.55 17.11 13.92
CA TRP A 508 -2.91 18.31 13.37
C TRP A 508 -1.41 18.35 13.67
N ARG A 509 -0.99 17.90 14.85
CA ARG A 509 0.43 17.81 15.21
C ARG A 509 1.11 16.60 14.57
N SER A 510 0.43 15.46 14.55
CA SER A 510 0.94 14.23 13.93
C SER A 510 1.21 14.43 12.44
N THR A 511 0.27 14.99 11.67
CA THR A 511 0.46 15.23 10.22
C THR A 511 1.63 16.17 9.91
N ARG A 512 1.96 17.11 10.80
CA ARG A 512 3.18 17.94 10.70
C ARG A 512 4.47 17.15 10.93
N LEU A 513 4.45 16.08 11.73
CA LEU A 513 5.57 15.17 11.90
C LEU A 513 5.70 14.22 10.70
N LEU A 514 4.58 13.68 10.20
CA LEU A 514 4.56 12.71 9.10
C LEU A 514 5.17 13.25 7.80
N ARG A 515 5.06 14.57 7.55
CA ARG A 515 5.68 15.22 6.37
C ARG A 515 7.20 15.08 6.34
N LEU A 516 7.83 14.87 7.49
CA LEU A 516 9.29 14.75 7.60
C LEU A 516 9.78 13.39 7.10
N VAL A 517 8.93 12.37 7.01
CA VAL A 517 9.33 11.01 6.57
C VAL A 517 8.84 10.69 5.15
N GLN A 518 8.87 11.70 4.27
CA GLN A 518 8.47 11.56 2.87
C GLN A 518 9.46 10.68 2.10
N TRP A 519 8.93 9.73 1.32
CA TRP A 519 9.74 8.93 0.42
C TRP A 519 10.38 9.80 -0.66
N GLY A 520 11.66 9.55 -0.91
CA GLY A 520 12.35 10.02 -2.10
C GLY A 520 12.97 11.41 -2.03
N GLU A 521 12.92 12.08 -0.88
CA GLU A 521 13.67 13.32 -0.58
C GLU A 521 15.11 13.05 -0.10
N GLY A 522 15.56 11.79 -0.13
CA GLY A 522 16.92 11.42 0.28
C GLY A 522 17.96 11.95 -0.70
N GLU A 523 18.73 12.95 -0.26
CA GLU A 523 19.93 13.43 -0.97
C GLU A 523 21.19 12.69 -0.48
N TRP A 524 22.20 12.62 -1.35
CA TRP A 524 23.55 12.18 -0.97
C TRP A 524 24.03 13.01 0.24
N PRO A 525 24.65 12.42 1.29
CA PRO A 525 25.26 11.08 1.37
C PRO A 525 24.34 9.94 1.82
N VAL A 526 23.02 10.17 1.82
CA VAL A 526 22.00 9.14 2.02
C VAL A 526 21.49 8.69 0.64
N SER A 527 21.35 7.38 0.42
CA SER A 527 20.80 6.91 -0.86
C SER A 527 19.35 7.38 -0.99
N GLY A 528 18.90 7.65 -2.23
CA GLY A 528 17.50 8.00 -2.51
C GLY A 528 16.48 6.90 -2.16
N PHE A 529 16.93 5.75 -1.65
CA PHE A 529 16.11 4.67 -1.11
C PHE A 529 15.95 4.68 0.42
N ASP A 530 16.63 5.59 1.14
CA ASP A 530 16.45 5.90 2.57
C ASP A 530 16.00 4.72 3.46
N LEU A 531 16.80 3.64 3.47
CA LEU A 531 16.49 2.33 4.08
C LEU A 531 16.48 2.35 5.62
N GLU A 532 15.73 3.24 6.29
CA GLU A 532 15.52 3.31 7.76
C GLU A 532 16.72 2.76 8.56
N PHE A 533 17.87 3.45 8.50
CA PHE A 533 19.18 2.86 8.85
C PHE A 533 19.28 2.31 10.27
N HIS A 534 18.46 2.81 11.20
CA HIS A 534 18.39 2.30 12.56
C HIS A 534 17.83 0.87 12.63
N HIS A 535 17.15 0.37 11.60
CA HIS A 535 16.76 -1.05 11.46
C HIS A 535 17.86 -1.93 10.83
N ARG A 536 19.02 -1.35 10.47
CA ARG A 536 20.11 -1.99 9.71
C ARG A 536 21.48 -1.67 10.30
N LEU A 537 21.58 -1.60 11.63
CA LEU A 537 22.77 -1.12 12.33
C LEU A 537 24.03 -1.94 12.03
N LEU A 538 23.89 -3.23 11.72
CA LEU A 538 25.00 -4.11 11.34
C LEU A 538 25.09 -4.37 9.82
N GLU A 539 24.34 -3.63 9.00
CA GLU A 539 24.36 -3.75 7.53
C GLU A 539 24.73 -2.45 6.81
N SER A 540 24.61 -1.30 7.47
CA SER A 540 24.70 0.03 6.86
C SER A 540 25.78 0.90 7.49
N GLU A 541 26.75 1.36 6.70
CA GLU A 541 27.84 2.27 7.14
C GLU A 541 27.36 3.64 7.65
N GLN A 542 26.07 3.98 7.50
CA GLN A 542 25.54 5.32 7.80
C GLN A 542 25.85 5.79 9.24
N PHE A 543 25.74 4.92 10.25
CA PHE A 543 26.03 5.31 11.64
C PHE A 543 27.43 4.91 12.14
N CYS A 544 28.32 4.52 11.23
CA CYS A 544 29.69 4.12 11.56
C CYS A 544 30.72 5.01 10.86
N ASP A 545 30.54 5.29 9.57
CA ASP A 545 31.48 6.08 8.79
C ASP A 545 31.10 7.57 8.83
N LEU A 546 31.77 8.31 9.72
CA LEU A 546 31.47 9.69 10.08
C LEU A 546 32.20 10.70 9.18
N THR A 547 31.85 10.74 7.89
CA THR A 547 32.44 11.72 6.96
C THR A 547 31.92 13.15 7.24
N PRO A 548 32.67 14.20 6.85
CA PRO A 548 32.21 15.58 7.01
C PRO A 548 30.85 15.85 6.35
N GLU A 549 30.59 15.25 5.19
CA GLU A 549 29.35 15.41 4.43
C GLU A 549 28.17 14.77 5.17
N ARG A 550 28.35 13.57 5.75
CA ARG A 550 27.33 12.94 6.59
C ARG A 550 27.06 13.75 7.85
N MET A 551 28.10 14.28 8.49
CA MET A 551 27.92 15.10 9.70
C MET A 551 27.17 16.40 9.38
N ALA A 552 27.45 17.04 8.24
CA ALA A 552 26.70 18.20 7.77
C ALA A 552 25.22 17.86 7.54
N TYR A 553 24.95 16.75 6.84
CA TYR A 553 23.59 16.25 6.62
C TYR A 553 22.87 15.93 7.94
N TYR A 554 23.51 15.22 8.89
CA TYR A 554 22.91 14.89 10.19
C TYR A 554 22.62 16.13 11.04
N LYS A 555 23.50 17.14 11.00
CA LYS A 555 23.25 18.43 11.66
C LYS A 555 22.05 19.14 11.05
N ALA A 556 22.01 19.28 9.73
CA ALA A 556 20.89 19.93 9.03
C ALA A 556 19.56 19.20 9.32
N ARG A 557 19.58 17.87 9.28
CA ARG A 557 18.40 17.06 9.52
C ARG A 557 17.91 17.13 10.97
N TYR A 558 18.82 17.12 11.94
CA TYR A 558 18.47 17.35 13.34
C TYR A 558 17.81 18.72 13.52
N GLU A 559 18.37 19.77 12.92
CA GLU A 559 17.85 21.15 13.04
C GLU A 559 16.44 21.28 12.45
N GLU A 560 16.15 20.59 11.35
CA GLU A 560 14.82 20.54 10.75
C GLU A 560 13.79 19.84 11.65
N VAL A 561 14.19 18.72 12.27
CA VAL A 561 13.27 17.82 12.99
C VAL A 561 13.07 18.22 14.46
N LYS A 562 14.07 18.83 15.11
CA LYS A 562 14.09 19.06 16.57
C LYS A 562 12.87 19.84 17.08
N GLN A 563 12.40 20.82 16.32
CA GLN A 563 11.26 21.64 16.74
C GLN A 563 9.99 20.79 16.77
N GLU A 564 9.75 19.97 15.74
CA GLU A 564 8.56 19.11 15.70
C GLU A 564 8.62 18.03 16.80
N LEU A 565 9.80 17.43 17.05
CA LEU A 565 9.98 16.49 18.17
C LEU A 565 9.69 17.13 19.53
N SER A 566 10.02 18.41 19.73
CA SER A 566 9.74 19.12 20.99
C SER A 566 8.24 19.20 21.31
N TYR A 567 7.38 19.21 20.30
CA TYR A 567 5.94 19.21 20.49
C TYR A 567 5.35 17.82 20.74
N MET A 568 6.09 16.74 20.42
CA MET A 568 5.61 15.37 20.51
C MET A 568 5.31 14.94 21.95
N GLY A 569 6.07 15.42 22.93
CA GLY A 569 5.78 15.14 24.35
C GLY A 569 4.39 15.60 24.78
N GLY A 570 3.88 16.68 24.18
CA GLY A 570 2.50 17.15 24.38
C GLY A 570 1.46 16.23 23.74
N VAL A 571 1.74 15.69 22.56
CA VAL A 571 0.86 14.74 21.85
C VAL A 571 0.76 13.42 22.62
N LEU A 572 1.90 12.85 23.05
CA LEU A 572 1.96 11.64 23.87
C LEU A 572 1.16 11.81 25.17
N ASN A 573 1.31 12.96 25.83
CA ASN A 573 0.57 13.29 27.05
C ASN A 573 -0.95 13.44 26.80
N ALA A 574 -1.35 13.97 25.65
CA ALA A 574 -2.76 14.06 25.27
C ALA A 574 -3.36 12.67 25.02
N MET A 575 -2.66 11.81 24.27
CA MET A 575 -3.08 10.42 24.04
C MET A 575 -3.18 9.63 25.35
N ALA A 576 -2.19 9.76 26.25
CA ALA A 576 -2.20 9.08 27.54
C ALA A 576 -3.41 9.47 28.41
N LYS A 577 -3.86 10.74 28.35
CA LYS A 577 -5.06 11.21 29.04
C LYS A 577 -6.37 10.67 28.45
N LEU A 578 -6.38 10.36 27.15
CA LEU A 578 -7.55 9.82 26.45
C LEU A 578 -7.69 8.30 26.65
N LEU A 579 -6.60 7.59 26.95
CA LEU A 579 -6.59 6.12 27.08
C LEU A 579 -7.75 5.53 27.89
N PRO A 580 -8.12 6.05 29.08
CA PRO A 580 -9.24 5.48 29.84
C PRO A 580 -10.60 5.50 29.11
N GLN A 581 -10.76 6.40 28.14
CA GLN A 581 -11.99 6.55 27.36
C GLN A 581 -11.91 5.87 25.98
N THR A 582 -10.70 5.56 25.51
CA THR A 582 -10.47 5.12 24.13
C THR A 582 -9.86 3.73 24.00
N TYR A 583 -9.33 3.14 25.07
CA TYR A 583 -8.58 1.88 24.99
C TYR A 583 -9.43 0.69 24.49
N GLU A 584 -10.69 0.60 24.91
CA GLU A 584 -11.61 -0.47 24.47
C GLU A 584 -12.08 -0.30 23.01
N ASN A 585 -11.95 0.90 22.43
CA ASN A 585 -12.25 1.11 21.03
C ASN A 585 -11.00 0.76 20.18
N GLU A 586 -11.09 -0.32 19.41
CA GLU A 586 -9.97 -0.83 18.62
C GLU A 586 -9.40 0.20 17.62
N GLN A 587 -10.27 1.00 16.98
CA GLN A 587 -9.86 2.01 16.01
C GLN A 587 -9.07 3.14 16.69
N MET A 588 -9.56 3.63 17.83
CA MET A 588 -8.90 4.70 18.58
C MET A 588 -7.59 4.20 19.23
N ARG A 589 -7.58 2.95 19.74
CA ARG A 589 -6.36 2.31 20.24
C ARG A 589 -5.32 2.15 19.14
N ARG A 590 -5.74 1.71 17.94
CA ARG A 590 -4.87 1.62 16.75
C ARG A 590 -4.27 2.97 16.38
N ASP A 591 -5.06 4.04 16.36
CA ASP A 591 -4.56 5.38 16.03
C ASP A 591 -3.50 5.86 17.02
N ILE A 592 -3.68 5.61 18.33
CA ILE A 592 -2.64 5.92 19.35
C ILE A 592 -1.35 5.18 19.02
N ILE A 593 -1.45 3.89 18.71
CA ILE A 593 -0.28 3.04 18.44
C ILE A 593 0.42 3.48 17.14
N ASP A 594 -0.31 3.66 16.04
CA ASP A 594 0.27 4.06 14.75
C ASP A 594 0.91 5.45 14.80
N ILE A 595 0.28 6.43 15.46
CA ILE A 595 0.87 7.76 15.67
C ILE A 595 2.14 7.68 16.52
N THR A 596 2.10 6.93 17.63
CA THR A 596 3.25 6.80 18.54
C THR A 596 4.42 6.11 17.84
N ARG A 597 4.12 5.09 17.04
CA ARG A 597 5.10 4.30 16.29
C ARG A 597 5.76 5.10 15.16
N ALA A 598 5.00 5.92 14.43
CA ALA A 598 5.55 6.85 13.45
C ALA A 598 6.48 7.88 14.11
N ALA A 599 6.07 8.43 15.25
CA ALA A 599 6.90 9.35 16.03
C ALA A 599 8.17 8.68 16.57
N ALA A 600 8.07 7.44 17.07
CA ALA A 600 9.21 6.66 17.53
C ALA A 600 10.21 6.39 16.39
N ASN A 601 9.73 6.10 15.17
CA ASN A 601 10.60 5.90 14.01
C ASN A 601 11.43 7.15 13.70
N LEU A 602 10.77 8.31 13.60
CA LEU A 602 11.42 9.59 13.35
C LEU A 602 12.39 9.97 14.48
N ALA A 603 11.99 9.73 15.73
CA ALA A 603 12.83 9.98 16.90
C ALA A 603 14.09 9.11 16.89
N LEU A 604 13.98 7.79 16.69
CA LEU A 604 15.12 6.88 16.61
C LEU A 604 16.12 7.33 15.56
N ARG A 605 15.64 7.58 14.33
CA ARG A 605 16.49 8.07 13.23
C ARG A 605 17.23 9.35 13.62
N THR A 606 16.52 10.31 14.19
CA THR A 606 17.10 11.60 14.62
C THR A 606 18.11 11.42 15.75
N PHE A 607 17.81 10.55 16.72
CA PHE A 607 18.68 10.28 17.86
C PHE A 607 19.99 9.64 17.42
N PHE A 608 19.97 8.68 16.51
CA PHE A 608 21.20 8.09 15.95
C PHE A 608 22.03 9.11 15.17
N MET A 609 21.40 9.95 14.34
CA MET A 609 22.09 11.04 13.63
C MET A 609 22.77 12.01 14.61
N ALA A 610 22.04 12.44 15.63
CA ALA A 610 22.55 13.32 16.68
C ALA A 610 23.64 12.66 17.55
N HIS A 611 23.52 11.35 17.78
CA HIS A 611 24.55 10.55 18.45
C HIS A 611 25.85 10.52 17.64
N CYS A 612 25.76 10.32 16.33
CA CYS A 612 26.90 10.36 15.42
C CYS A 612 27.60 11.71 15.43
N VAL A 613 26.85 12.81 15.44
CA VAL A 613 27.43 14.17 15.56
C VAL A 613 28.17 14.35 16.88
N ARG A 614 27.60 13.91 18.00
CA ARG A 614 28.28 13.96 19.30
C ARG A 614 29.52 13.06 19.29
N LEU A 615 29.45 11.89 18.67
CA LEU A 615 30.61 10.99 18.55
C LEU A 615 31.76 11.64 17.78
N ASP A 616 31.49 12.33 16.67
CA ASP A 616 32.49 13.10 15.93
C ASP A 616 33.08 14.26 16.77
N ALA A 617 32.21 14.96 17.52
CA ALA A 617 32.65 16.00 18.45
C ALA A 617 33.54 15.45 19.56
N TRP A 618 33.22 14.31 20.16
CA TRP A 618 34.05 13.64 21.16
C TRP A 618 35.41 13.22 20.59
N ARG A 619 35.44 12.70 19.35
CA ARG A 619 36.69 12.39 18.63
C ARG A 619 37.58 13.62 18.46
N SER A 620 36.95 14.77 18.27
CA SER A 620 37.59 16.09 18.13
C SER A 620 37.77 16.84 19.45
N ASN A 621 37.54 16.21 20.61
CA ASN A 621 37.58 16.82 21.95
C ASN A 621 36.66 18.04 22.14
N ARG A 622 35.56 18.12 21.39
CA ARG A 622 34.54 19.17 21.51
C ARG A 622 33.41 18.82 22.48
N CYS A 623 33.24 17.55 22.85
CA CYS A 623 32.26 17.11 23.85
C CYS A 623 32.77 15.95 24.73
N GLY A 624 32.13 15.73 25.88
CA GLY A 624 32.52 14.70 26.85
C GLY A 624 31.94 13.31 26.57
N LYS A 625 32.50 12.27 27.21
CA LYS A 625 31.97 10.88 27.14
C LYS A 625 30.55 10.77 27.73
N SER A 626 30.21 11.60 28.71
CA SER A 626 28.90 11.60 29.37
C SER A 626 27.76 11.88 28.41
N GLU A 627 27.93 12.82 27.48
CA GLU A 627 26.90 13.14 26.48
C GLU A 627 26.64 11.98 25.51
N ILE A 628 27.70 11.24 25.14
CA ILE A 628 27.58 10.04 24.32
C ILE A 628 26.77 8.97 25.04
N LYS A 629 27.04 8.78 26.34
CA LYS A 629 26.34 7.80 27.18
C LYS A 629 24.87 8.14 27.40
N ILE A 630 24.55 9.39 27.67
CA ILE A 630 23.15 9.83 27.79
C ILE A 630 22.42 9.59 26.46
N SER A 631 23.04 9.92 25.33
CA SER A 631 22.47 9.66 24.01
C SER A 631 22.29 8.18 23.71
N GLU A 632 23.23 7.31 24.11
CA GLU A 632 23.12 5.85 24.02
C GLU A 632 21.90 5.35 24.83
N ASP A 633 21.77 5.77 26.09
CA ASP A 633 20.69 5.34 26.98
C ASP A 633 19.31 5.74 26.43
N ILE A 634 19.19 6.94 25.86
CA ILE A 634 17.97 7.41 25.21
C ILE A 634 17.62 6.54 24.00
N ILE A 635 18.60 6.22 23.15
CA ILE A 635 18.36 5.37 21.98
C ILE A 635 17.88 3.99 22.42
N ARG A 636 18.59 3.37 23.38
CA ARG A 636 18.23 2.07 23.95
C ARG A 636 16.81 2.06 24.50
N LYS A 637 16.48 3.04 25.34
CA LYS A 637 15.14 3.17 25.93
C LYS A 637 14.06 3.37 24.86
N THR A 638 14.31 4.18 23.83
CA THR A 638 13.35 4.39 22.72
C THR A 638 13.10 3.10 21.94
N PHE A 639 14.14 2.34 21.64
CA PHE A 639 14.02 1.06 20.93
C PHE A 639 13.27 0.00 21.76
N THR A 640 13.54 -0.08 23.06
CA THR A 640 12.80 -0.96 23.96
C THR A 640 11.32 -0.56 24.05
N LEU A 641 11.04 0.74 24.19
CA LEU A 641 9.66 1.25 24.21
C LEU A 641 8.93 1.01 22.88
N LEU A 642 9.63 1.03 21.74
CA LEU A 642 9.05 0.65 20.46
C LEU A 642 8.66 -0.83 20.45
N ALA A 643 9.52 -1.73 20.92
CA ALA A 643 9.19 -3.15 21.03
C ALA A 643 7.99 -3.39 21.97
N ASP A 644 7.95 -2.71 23.11
CA ASP A 644 6.84 -2.76 24.07
C ASP A 644 5.54 -2.16 23.47
N LEU A 645 5.64 -1.15 22.60
CA LEU A 645 4.48 -0.58 21.91
C LEU A 645 3.87 -1.56 20.91
N LEU A 646 4.70 -2.26 20.14
CA LEU A 646 4.24 -3.20 19.10
C LEU A 646 3.47 -4.39 19.70
N GLU A 647 3.78 -4.80 20.94
CA GLU A 647 3.07 -5.87 21.63
C GLU A 647 1.65 -5.47 22.11
N GLN A 648 1.27 -4.19 21.96
CA GLN A 648 -0.06 -3.68 22.31
C GLN A 648 -1.11 -3.91 21.21
N ASN A 649 -0.72 -4.49 20.06
CA ASN A 649 -1.64 -4.83 18.97
C ASN A 649 -1.11 -5.99 18.10
N ASP A 650 -1.94 -7.00 17.91
CA ASP A 650 -1.68 -8.19 17.09
C ASP A 650 -1.28 -7.88 15.64
N ASP A 651 -1.66 -6.71 15.11
CA ASP A 651 -1.32 -6.26 13.74
C ASP A 651 0.19 -6.27 13.46
N PHE A 652 1.04 -6.31 14.50
CA PHE A 652 2.49 -6.24 14.41
C PHE A 652 3.22 -7.55 14.71
N SER A 653 2.54 -8.69 14.86
CA SER A 653 3.16 -9.99 15.18
C SER A 653 3.15 -10.96 14.00
N LEU A 654 4.31 -11.51 13.64
CA LEU A 654 4.43 -12.61 12.67
C LEU A 654 3.81 -13.91 13.21
N ALA A 655 4.02 -14.20 14.50
CA ALA A 655 3.46 -15.39 15.13
C ALA A 655 1.94 -15.41 15.03
N LEU A 656 1.28 -14.31 15.41
CA LEU A 656 -0.18 -14.19 15.33
C LEU A 656 -0.67 -14.14 13.87
N SER A 657 0.13 -13.60 12.95
CA SER A 657 -0.16 -13.64 11.51
C SER A 657 -0.17 -15.08 10.98
N MET A 658 0.80 -15.90 11.39
CA MET A 658 0.84 -17.33 11.04
C MET A 658 -0.35 -18.10 11.61
N GLU A 659 -0.76 -17.81 12.84
CA GLU A 659 -1.95 -18.43 13.43
C GLU A 659 -3.24 -18.03 12.69
N ARG A 660 -3.32 -16.80 12.16
CA ARG A 660 -4.43 -16.39 11.29
C ARG A 660 -4.44 -17.19 9.99
N LEU A 661 -3.29 -17.36 9.32
CA LEU A 661 -3.20 -18.17 8.10
C LEU A 661 -3.65 -19.62 8.32
N LYS A 662 -3.20 -20.25 9.41
CA LYS A 662 -3.56 -21.64 9.78
C LYS A 662 -5.05 -21.84 9.97
N LYS A 663 -5.78 -20.81 10.43
CA LYS A 663 -7.24 -20.88 10.60
C LYS A 663 -7.99 -20.90 9.27
N SER A 664 -7.42 -20.33 8.22
CA SER A 664 -8.05 -20.28 6.90
C SER A 664 -7.81 -21.54 6.08
N HIS A 665 -6.57 -22.04 6.06
CA HIS A 665 -6.21 -23.25 5.32
C HIS A 665 -4.90 -23.82 5.89
N PRO A 666 -4.67 -25.16 5.85
CA PRO A 666 -3.37 -25.75 6.15
C PRO A 666 -2.23 -25.02 5.44
N VAL A 667 -1.25 -24.58 6.23
CA VAL A 667 -0.07 -23.85 5.74
C VAL A 667 1.10 -24.81 5.54
N HIS A 668 2.03 -24.42 4.68
CA HIS A 668 3.28 -25.15 4.43
C HIS A 668 4.07 -25.36 5.75
N PRO A 669 4.68 -26.52 6.01
CA PRO A 669 5.41 -26.79 7.26
C PRO A 669 6.51 -25.76 7.59
N GLU A 670 7.18 -25.25 6.56
CA GLU A 670 8.23 -24.22 6.68
C GLU A 670 7.70 -22.78 6.75
N THR A 671 6.39 -22.56 6.91
CA THR A 671 5.78 -21.21 6.90
C THR A 671 6.44 -20.28 7.91
N GLU A 672 6.76 -20.78 9.10
CA GLU A 672 7.45 -20.01 10.12
C GLU A 672 8.82 -19.50 9.64
N ARG A 673 9.66 -20.40 9.12
CA ARG A 673 10.99 -20.05 8.59
C ARG A 673 10.85 -19.07 7.44
N LEU A 674 9.95 -19.32 6.49
CA LEU A 674 9.72 -18.45 5.33
C LEU A 674 9.28 -17.02 5.75
N LEU A 675 8.40 -16.89 6.74
CA LEU A 675 7.99 -15.59 7.26
C LEU A 675 9.13 -14.85 7.95
N LYS A 676 9.93 -15.56 8.75
CA LYS A 676 11.11 -14.98 9.40
C LYS A 676 12.17 -14.55 8.40
N GLU A 677 12.47 -15.37 7.39
CA GLU A 677 13.41 -15.03 6.31
C GLU A 677 12.94 -13.79 5.55
N ASN A 678 11.65 -13.73 5.18
CA ASN A 678 11.07 -12.56 4.54
C ASN A 678 11.18 -11.30 5.41
N ALA A 679 10.78 -11.36 6.69
CA ALA A 679 10.73 -10.19 7.55
C ALA A 679 12.12 -9.71 8.02
N SER A 680 13.11 -10.60 8.08
CA SER A 680 14.48 -10.30 8.51
C SER A 680 15.43 -9.94 7.35
N CYS A 681 15.03 -10.18 6.10
CA CYS A 681 15.84 -9.81 4.94
C CYS A 681 16.05 -8.28 4.89
N SER A 682 17.20 -7.86 4.39
CA SER A 682 17.60 -6.45 4.42
C SER A 682 16.56 -5.50 3.82
N TYR A 683 15.84 -5.90 2.78
CA TYR A 683 14.83 -5.03 2.14
C TYR A 683 13.54 -4.88 2.97
N CYS A 684 12.98 -5.97 3.50
CA CYS A 684 11.65 -5.97 4.13
C CYS A 684 11.65 -5.64 5.64
N ARG A 685 12.82 -5.40 6.23
CA ARG A 685 12.98 -5.00 7.64
C ARG A 685 12.13 -3.78 7.99
N ASN A 686 11.08 -3.97 8.79
CA ASN A 686 10.15 -2.94 9.26
C ASN A 686 9.82 -3.11 10.76
N GLN A 687 8.83 -2.38 11.29
CA GLN A 687 8.45 -2.41 12.69
C GLN A 687 7.45 -3.54 12.98
N THR A 688 7.98 -4.75 13.01
CA THR A 688 7.29 -5.99 13.41
C THR A 688 7.86 -6.45 14.74
N TYR A 689 7.01 -6.85 15.69
CA TYR A 689 7.38 -7.13 17.09
C TYR A 689 8.58 -8.07 17.19
N GLU A 690 8.51 -9.23 16.54
CA GLU A 690 9.56 -10.25 16.64
C GLU A 690 10.88 -9.74 16.06
N VAL A 691 10.81 -8.98 14.96
CA VAL A 691 11.99 -8.39 14.32
C VAL A 691 12.62 -7.31 15.19
N VAL A 692 11.83 -6.40 15.77
CA VAL A 692 12.36 -5.34 16.65
C VAL A 692 12.96 -5.95 17.92
N ARG A 693 12.24 -6.89 18.55
CA ARG A 693 12.64 -7.48 19.85
C ARG A 693 13.84 -8.41 19.71
N HIS A 694 13.88 -9.25 18.69
CA HIS A 694 14.85 -10.35 18.57
C HIS A 694 15.94 -10.11 17.52
N ILE A 695 15.84 -9.07 16.69
CA ILE A 695 16.92 -8.67 15.76
C ILE A 695 17.44 -7.28 16.11
N TYR A 696 16.60 -6.25 16.06
CA TYR A 696 17.10 -4.86 16.16
C TYR A 696 17.69 -4.53 17.53
N LEU A 697 17.07 -4.98 18.63
CA LEU A 697 17.63 -4.80 19.98
C LEU A 697 19.00 -5.50 20.15
N PRO A 698 19.16 -6.79 19.80
CA PRO A 698 20.49 -7.41 19.79
C PRO A 698 21.51 -6.73 18.87
N GLU A 699 21.11 -6.32 17.66
CA GLU A 699 22.00 -5.60 16.73
C GLU A 699 22.47 -4.26 17.32
N MET A 700 21.57 -3.53 17.98
CA MET A 700 21.86 -2.29 18.70
C MET A 700 22.83 -2.53 19.88
N ASP A 701 22.62 -3.61 20.65
CA ASP A 701 23.52 -3.99 21.73
C ASP A 701 24.94 -4.24 21.22
N CYS A 702 25.07 -4.96 20.11
CA CYS A 702 26.35 -5.20 19.43
C CYS A 702 27.00 -3.90 18.95
N TYR A 703 26.22 -3.01 18.30
CA TYR A 703 26.69 -1.71 17.83
C TYR A 703 27.30 -0.89 18.97
N PHE A 704 26.55 -0.71 20.06
CA PHE A 704 27.00 0.09 21.19
C PHE A 704 28.12 -0.58 21.99
N LYS A 705 28.14 -1.91 22.11
CA LYS A 705 29.27 -2.63 22.74
C LYS A 705 30.59 -2.32 22.03
N LYS A 706 30.59 -2.28 20.70
CA LYS A 706 31.77 -1.88 19.90
C LYS A 706 32.17 -0.43 20.16
N LEU A 707 31.19 0.47 20.18
CA LEU A 707 31.43 1.89 20.49
C LEU A 707 32.06 2.07 21.87
N ASN A 708 31.49 1.42 22.87
CA ASN A 708 31.88 1.54 24.26
C ASN A 708 33.31 1.06 24.49
N THR A 709 33.76 0.04 23.75
CA THR A 709 35.16 -0.40 23.77
C THR A 709 36.12 0.73 23.37
N LYS A 710 35.76 1.56 22.38
CA LYS A 710 36.57 2.74 22.00
C LYS A 710 36.48 3.86 23.03
N LEU A 711 35.27 4.14 23.56
CA LEU A 711 35.09 5.14 24.61
C LEU A 711 35.91 4.80 25.87
N GLU A 712 35.94 3.55 26.30
CA GLU A 712 36.70 3.07 27.45
C GLU A 712 38.21 3.23 27.26
N LYS A 713 38.71 2.90 26.07
CA LYS A 713 40.13 3.05 25.69
C LYS A 713 40.52 4.49 25.35
N ASP A 714 39.56 5.42 25.36
CA ASP A 714 39.70 6.77 24.84
C ASP A 714 40.24 6.82 23.39
N ASP A 715 39.88 5.81 22.59
CA ASP A 715 40.32 5.67 21.21
C ASP A 715 39.53 6.61 20.29
N LYS A 716 40.16 7.73 19.92
CA LYS A 716 39.59 8.79 19.06
C LYS A 716 39.68 8.48 17.56
N SER A 717 40.29 7.36 17.17
CA SER A 717 40.39 6.98 15.76
C SER A 717 39.00 6.80 15.15
N PRO A 718 38.85 6.96 13.81
CA PRO A 718 37.60 6.69 13.12
C PRO A 718 36.96 5.36 13.55
N PHE A 719 35.63 5.33 13.57
CA PHE A 719 34.93 4.05 13.59
C PHE A 719 35.33 3.30 12.32
N LEU A 720 35.70 2.03 12.45
CA LEU A 720 36.02 1.20 11.29
C LEU A 720 34.83 1.24 10.33
N ALA A 721 35.09 1.45 9.05
CA ALA A 721 34.15 1.04 8.01
C ALA A 721 33.81 -0.44 8.24
N PHE A 722 32.60 -0.88 7.88
CA PHE A 722 32.31 -2.31 7.92
C PHE A 722 33.38 -3.04 7.11
N GLU A 723 33.76 -4.21 7.61
CA GLU A 723 34.85 -4.95 7.01
C GLU A 723 34.51 -5.19 5.54
N ARG A 724 35.37 -4.70 4.63
CA ARG A 724 35.17 -4.79 3.18
C ARG A 724 35.84 -6.06 2.68
N ASP A 725 35.21 -6.73 1.72
CA ASP A 725 35.86 -7.82 0.99
C ASP A 725 37.21 -7.32 0.40
N SER A 726 38.19 -8.21 0.37
CA SER A 726 39.52 -8.04 -0.22
C SER A 726 39.52 -7.47 -1.64
N ASP A 727 38.45 -7.69 -2.41
CA ASP A 727 38.29 -7.20 -3.78
C ASP A 727 37.55 -5.86 -3.90
N GLY A 728 37.03 -5.29 -2.81
CA GLY A 728 36.36 -3.98 -2.82
C GLY A 728 35.07 -3.88 -3.66
N LYS A 729 34.50 -5.02 -4.12
CA LYS A 729 33.40 -5.06 -5.10
C LYS A 729 31.98 -4.88 -4.55
N GLY A 730 31.79 -4.70 -3.25
CA GLY A 730 30.46 -4.40 -2.69
C GLY A 730 29.37 -5.45 -2.97
N THR A 731 29.72 -6.67 -3.36
CA THR A 731 28.76 -7.75 -3.61
C THR A 731 28.47 -8.54 -2.33
N VAL A 732 27.18 -8.68 -2.02
CA VAL A 732 26.57 -9.15 -0.75
C VAL A 732 26.88 -10.63 -0.40
N ALA A 733 27.61 -11.38 -1.23
CA ALA A 733 27.75 -12.83 -1.06
C ALA A 733 28.90 -13.30 -0.13
N GLY A 734 29.80 -12.42 0.33
CA GLY A 734 31.02 -12.80 1.05
C GLY A 734 31.11 -12.40 2.54
N PHE A 735 30.04 -11.87 3.15
CA PHE A 735 30.16 -11.15 4.42
C PHE A 735 30.51 -12.03 5.65
N CYS A 736 30.17 -13.33 5.68
CA CYS A 736 30.07 -14.14 6.91
C CYS A 736 31.34 -14.38 7.76
N GLU A 737 32.55 -14.03 7.29
CA GLU A 737 33.80 -14.35 8.03
C GLU A 737 34.34 -13.21 8.93
N LEU A 738 33.76 -12.03 8.80
CA LEU A 738 34.19 -10.77 9.40
C LEU A 738 33.49 -10.54 10.76
N PRO A 739 34.16 -10.14 11.87
CA PRO A 739 33.55 -9.95 13.19
C PRO A 739 32.16 -9.31 13.25
N VAL A 740 31.89 -8.20 12.55
CA VAL A 740 30.51 -7.64 12.51
C VAL A 740 29.54 -8.60 11.85
N SER A 741 29.92 -9.14 10.71
CA SER A 741 29.09 -10.05 9.93
C SER A 741 28.83 -11.36 10.65
N LYS A 742 29.79 -11.85 11.42
CA LYS A 742 29.63 -13.00 12.34
C LYS A 742 28.57 -12.70 13.39
N MET A 743 28.65 -11.55 14.05
CA MET A 743 27.62 -11.14 15.03
C MET A 743 26.24 -11.01 14.40
N LYS A 744 26.14 -10.36 13.23
CA LYS A 744 24.88 -10.26 12.49
C LYS A 744 24.32 -11.64 12.14
N LYS A 745 25.18 -12.53 11.64
CA LYS A 745 24.81 -13.90 11.28
C LYS A 745 24.36 -14.67 12.52
N GLU A 746 25.07 -14.58 13.65
CA GLU A 746 24.69 -15.21 14.91
C GLU A 746 23.31 -14.74 15.40
N ILE A 747 23.03 -13.44 15.35
CA ILE A 747 21.71 -12.89 15.69
C ILE A 747 20.63 -13.40 14.74
N GLY A 748 20.90 -13.38 13.43
CA GLY A 748 19.98 -13.86 12.40
C GLY A 748 19.68 -15.36 12.51
N ASP A 749 20.72 -16.18 12.70
CA ASP A 749 20.61 -17.63 12.89
C ASP A 749 19.80 -17.93 14.17
N HIS A 750 20.10 -17.24 15.28
CA HIS A 750 19.33 -17.37 16.52
C HIS A 750 17.85 -17.02 16.32
N PHE A 751 17.54 -15.93 15.61
CA PHE A 751 16.16 -15.56 15.27
C PHE A 751 15.46 -16.63 14.43
N LEU A 752 16.13 -17.21 13.43
CA LEU A 752 15.57 -18.25 12.59
C LEU A 752 15.32 -19.55 13.37
N GLU A 753 16.25 -19.93 14.25
CA GLU A 753 16.22 -21.15 15.06
C GLU A 753 15.23 -21.09 16.24
N THR A 754 15.05 -19.93 16.87
CA THR A 754 14.12 -19.78 18.01
C THR A 754 12.68 -19.81 17.53
N PRO A 755 11.82 -20.77 17.96
CA PRO A 755 10.46 -20.90 17.45
C PRO A 755 9.56 -19.74 17.90
N PHE A 756 8.50 -19.44 17.13
CA PHE A 756 7.53 -18.39 17.48
C PHE A 756 6.86 -18.62 18.84
N SER A 757 6.72 -19.88 19.28
CA SER A 757 6.23 -20.22 20.62
C SER A 757 7.09 -19.68 21.76
N GLU A 758 8.36 -19.36 21.48
CA GLU A 758 9.31 -18.78 22.44
C GLU A 758 9.46 -17.26 22.27
N MET A 759 8.84 -16.67 21.23
CA MET A 759 8.86 -15.23 20.92
C MET A 759 7.54 -14.54 21.31
N GLY A 760 6.93 -14.96 22.43
CA GLY A 760 5.68 -14.36 22.91
C GLY A 760 5.84 -12.88 23.32
N PHE A 761 4.72 -12.18 23.43
CA PHE A 761 4.69 -10.82 24.01
C PHE A 761 5.23 -10.82 25.44
N VAL A 762 6.08 -9.84 25.79
CA VAL A 762 6.73 -9.78 27.10
C VAL A 762 5.75 -9.24 28.15
N ARG A 763 5.09 -8.11 27.86
CA ARG A 763 4.08 -7.54 28.77
C ARG A 763 2.66 -7.74 28.26
N GLY A 764 2.49 -7.85 26.95
CA GLY A 764 1.19 -7.99 26.28
C GLY A 764 0.31 -6.72 26.33
N PRO A 765 -0.84 -6.75 25.63
CA PRO A 765 -1.73 -5.62 25.52
C PRO A 765 -2.45 -5.32 26.83
N SER A 766 -2.25 -4.13 27.39
CA SER A 766 -3.10 -3.61 28.47
C SER A 766 -3.12 -2.08 28.47
N GLN A 767 -4.20 -1.48 29.01
CA GLN A 767 -4.29 -0.03 29.13
C GLN A 767 -3.15 0.54 30.00
N GLU A 768 -2.78 -0.16 31.07
CA GLU A 768 -1.68 0.23 31.96
C GLU A 768 -0.33 0.20 31.24
N ASN A 769 -0.06 -0.88 30.49
CA ASN A 769 1.17 -1.00 29.70
C ASN A 769 1.26 0.12 28.66
N LEU A 770 0.20 0.34 27.88
CA LEU A 770 0.18 1.40 26.87
C LEU A 770 0.37 2.79 27.49
N ALA A 771 -0.26 3.08 28.64
CA ALA A 771 -0.06 4.33 29.36
C ALA A 771 1.40 4.52 29.82
N SER A 772 2.01 3.46 30.38
CA SER A 772 3.41 3.43 30.81
C SER A 772 4.36 3.65 29.63
N ILE A 773 4.09 3.05 28.47
CA ILE A 773 4.88 3.21 27.25
C ILE A 773 4.82 4.68 26.76
N LEU A 774 3.63 5.28 26.68
CA LEU A 774 3.47 6.68 26.27
C LEU A 774 4.20 7.65 27.22
N ALA A 775 4.11 7.41 28.52
CA ALA A 775 4.84 8.17 29.53
C ALA A 775 6.35 8.01 29.37
N GLY A 776 6.82 6.77 29.17
CA GLY A 776 8.22 6.44 28.93
C GLY A 776 8.80 7.14 27.71
N PHE A 777 8.06 7.19 26.59
CA PHE A 777 8.48 7.92 25.39
C PHE A 777 8.60 9.42 25.65
N LYS A 778 7.63 10.00 26.35
CA LYS A 778 7.62 11.43 26.70
C LYS A 778 8.81 11.79 27.59
N GLU A 779 9.05 11.02 28.64
CA GLU A 779 10.20 11.21 29.54
C GLU A 779 11.52 11.12 28.78
N ASN A 780 11.64 10.14 27.89
CA ASN A 780 12.85 9.92 27.13
C ASN A 780 13.10 11.03 26.09
N LEU A 781 12.04 11.55 25.46
CA LEU A 781 12.10 12.74 24.60
C LEU A 781 12.53 13.98 25.36
N ASN A 782 12.01 14.19 26.57
CA ASN A 782 12.44 15.32 27.42
C ASN A 782 13.92 15.18 27.79
N ALA A 783 14.35 14.00 28.23
CA ALA A 783 15.76 13.74 28.55
C ALA A 783 16.68 14.02 27.35
N TYR A 784 16.23 13.71 26.13
CA TYR A 784 16.97 14.04 24.91
C TYR A 784 17.10 15.55 24.67
N LEU A 785 16.01 16.29 24.85
CA LEU A 785 16.02 17.75 24.71
C LEU A 785 16.88 18.43 25.78
N ASP A 786 16.95 17.85 26.98
CA ASP A 786 17.74 18.34 28.12
C ASP A 786 19.25 18.15 27.93
N ILE A 787 19.71 17.30 26.99
CA ILE A 787 21.15 17.24 26.61
C ILE A 787 21.61 18.59 26.05
N GLY A 788 20.69 19.40 25.50
CA GLY A 788 21.00 20.63 24.78
C GLY A 788 21.21 20.41 23.28
N GLY A 789 21.57 21.49 22.57
CA GLY A 789 21.83 21.47 21.13
C GLY A 789 23.00 20.58 20.73
N LEU A 790 23.21 20.41 19.42
CA LEU A 790 24.39 19.70 18.92
C LEU A 790 25.68 20.50 19.20
N PRO A 791 26.80 19.82 19.51
CA PRO A 791 28.12 20.43 19.75
C PRO A 791 28.85 20.91 18.48
#